data_AF-A0A5C0ZLA2-F1
#
_entry.id   AF-A0A5C0ZLA2-F1
#
_cell.length_a   1.000
_cell.length_b   1.000
_cell.length_c   1.000
_cell.angle_alpha   90.00
_cell.angle_beta   90.00
_cell.angle_gamma   90.00
#
_symmetry.space_group_name_H-M   'P 1'
#
loop_
_entity.id
_entity.type
_entity.pdbx_description
1 polymer ?
#
loop_
_entity_poly.entity_id
_entity_poly.type
_entity_poly.pdbx_seq_one_letter_code
_entity_poly.pdbx_strand_id
1 'polypeptide(L)'
;MQVHFNKVLPILILSLTFGFTILKAQQEELLENRFDALLQKESIGRNIKNLSAYPHHLGSPRGKEVANEILNWFKQYGWDAQLEVYHVLFPTPIERQLELLAPSHYQAILKEMPVEGDPVAHQEGQLPTYNAWGADGDVTAPLVFVNYGLPADYEQLERLGVDVKGKIVIAKYGNSWRGIKPKIAYEHGAVGCIIYSDPKEDGYFQGAVYPEGPFKNEYMVQRGSVMDMVVYPGDPLTPWIGATKDAKRLTKEEAATILKIPVLPISYHDAKPLLEVLDGPVAPNAWRGALPITYRIGGGNQSKVHLKIKQNWDIVPAYNVIAKIKGNEFPDEWIIRGNHHDAWVNGADDPVAGLSVLLEEAKAIGTMVKNGFKPKRTLVYCAWDGEEQSLLGSTEWVEHHAKELKQKAVTYINTDGNGRGFLSAGGSHALKDLVTDIAGDVQDPLTGKSILDRKLANTVISATSPQQKQKLLAKKEFALQALGTGSDYSAFLQHLGIPSLNFSFGGESEGGDYHSIYDSYNHYVRFKDPDFSYGLALAQVAGRAVLRLSEAEILPFSFDGLQEAINTYANEVQKLGEDLRLFHAVENQLIKDSLYALAADPKEPYVQPIPKKSVPNFSFAGLQEGVDSLSKSIQALKERRQTFKGNKKALALVNKQLFQAEKSLLLEKGLPRRPWYKHSIYAPGFYTGYGVKTLPGIREALEEGHYQEFEEQLQLLIGTIRKLKTALDRIFI
;
A
#
# COMPACT_ATOMS: atom_id res chain seq x y z
N MET A 1 -58.97 8.56 -38.76
CA MET A 1 -58.34 7.55 -37.89
C MET A 1 -56.83 7.81 -37.92
N GLN A 2 -56.31 8.42 -36.85
CA GLN A 2 -54.89 8.71 -36.63
C GLN A 2 -54.10 7.40 -36.45
N VAL A 3 -52.87 7.35 -36.95
CA VAL A 3 -51.74 6.81 -36.17
C VAL A 3 -50.52 7.69 -36.46
N HIS A 4 -50.17 8.53 -35.48
CA HIS A 4 -48.91 9.27 -35.43
C HIS A 4 -47.82 8.35 -34.88
N PHE A 5 -46.72 8.20 -35.61
CA PHE A 5 -45.47 7.65 -35.08
C PHE A 5 -44.69 8.77 -34.38
N ASN A 6 -44.89 8.92 -33.07
CA ASN A 6 -43.95 9.62 -32.20
C ASN A 6 -42.90 8.61 -31.72
N LYS A 7 -41.74 8.56 -32.38
CA LYS A 7 -40.53 8.00 -31.78
C LYS A 7 -39.98 9.04 -30.80
N VAL A 8 -40.25 8.83 -29.52
CA VAL A 8 -39.58 9.53 -28.42
C VAL A 8 -38.12 9.09 -28.46
N LEU A 9 -37.22 10.01 -28.83
CA LEU A 9 -35.79 9.87 -28.56
C LEU A 9 -35.62 9.73 -27.04
N PRO A 10 -34.83 8.77 -26.52
CA PRO A 10 -34.51 8.78 -25.10
C PRO A 10 -33.71 10.05 -24.83
N ILE A 11 -34.23 10.90 -23.95
CA ILE A 11 -33.47 12.00 -23.36
C ILE A 11 -32.36 11.33 -22.56
N LEU A 12 -31.13 11.30 -23.10
CA LEU A 12 -29.95 11.00 -22.32
C LEU A 12 -29.95 12.00 -21.16
N ILE A 13 -30.12 11.50 -19.94
CA ILE A 13 -29.83 12.26 -18.73
C ILE A 13 -28.31 12.48 -18.78
N LEU A 14 -27.89 13.67 -19.20
CA LEU A 14 -26.48 14.04 -19.20
C LEU A 14 -25.98 14.03 -17.75
N SER A 15 -25.13 13.07 -17.41
CA SER A 15 -24.22 13.22 -16.29
C SER A 15 -23.21 14.32 -16.63
N LEU A 16 -23.05 15.31 -15.75
CA LEU A 16 -22.01 16.32 -15.88
C LEU A 16 -20.69 15.67 -15.41
N THR A 17 -19.80 15.31 -16.35
CA THR A 17 -18.45 14.84 -16.00
C THR A 17 -17.71 15.95 -15.24
N PHE A 18 -17.27 15.67 -14.01
CA PHE A 18 -16.65 16.68 -13.16
C PHE A 18 -15.37 17.25 -13.81
N GLY A 19 -15.27 18.59 -13.88
CA GLY A 19 -14.15 19.28 -14.54
C GLY A 19 -14.41 19.77 -15.96
N PHE A 20 -15.56 19.46 -16.55
CA PHE A 20 -15.91 19.81 -17.93
C PHE A 20 -17.20 20.62 -18.03
N THR A 21 -17.24 21.56 -18.99
CA THR A 21 -18.51 22.11 -19.49
C THR A 21 -19.29 21.02 -20.25
N ILE A 22 -20.61 21.18 -20.42
CA ILE A 22 -21.47 20.17 -21.09
C ILE A 22 -20.92 19.73 -22.46
N LEU A 23 -20.54 20.68 -23.30
CA LEU A 23 -19.98 20.39 -24.63
C LEU A 23 -18.63 19.66 -24.54
N LYS A 24 -17.84 19.94 -23.50
CA LYS A 24 -16.54 19.30 -23.29
C LYS A 24 -16.66 17.92 -22.66
N ALA A 25 -17.67 17.69 -21.83
CA ALA A 25 -18.00 16.37 -21.31
C ALA A 25 -18.31 15.38 -22.45
N GLN A 26 -19.07 15.82 -23.46
CA GLN A 26 -19.33 15.01 -24.66
C GLN A 26 -18.06 14.73 -25.49
N GLN A 27 -17.16 15.71 -25.59
CA GLN A 27 -15.87 15.51 -26.27
C GLN A 27 -14.97 14.53 -25.51
N GLU A 28 -15.00 14.60 -24.18
CA GLU A 28 -14.28 13.68 -23.30
C GLU A 28 -14.84 12.26 -23.44
N GLU A 29 -16.16 12.08 -23.40
CA GLU A 29 -16.79 10.77 -23.60
C GLU A 29 -16.40 10.15 -24.96
N LEU A 30 -16.36 10.95 -26.03
CA LEU A 30 -15.89 10.49 -27.35
C LEU A 30 -14.39 10.18 -27.37
N LEU A 31 -13.58 10.86 -26.55
CA LEU A 31 -12.16 10.55 -26.39
C LEU A 31 -11.98 9.22 -25.63
N GLU A 32 -12.68 9.05 -24.52
CA GLU A 32 -12.68 7.82 -23.71
C GLU A 32 -13.15 6.62 -24.52
N ASN A 33 -14.25 6.75 -25.29
CA ASN A 33 -14.73 5.66 -26.14
C ASN A 33 -13.72 5.27 -27.22
N ARG A 34 -12.97 6.23 -27.76
CA ARG A 34 -11.88 5.95 -28.72
C ARG A 34 -10.68 5.29 -28.03
N PHE A 35 -10.36 5.72 -26.82
CA PHE A 35 -9.30 5.12 -26.01
C PHE A 35 -9.63 3.66 -25.66
N ASP A 36 -10.82 3.42 -25.10
CA ASP A 36 -11.31 2.11 -24.71
C ASP A 36 -11.33 1.13 -25.90
N ALA A 37 -11.73 1.58 -27.09
CA ALA A 37 -11.75 0.77 -28.30
C ALA A 37 -10.35 0.33 -28.79
N LEU A 38 -9.27 0.94 -28.29
CA LEU A 38 -7.89 0.57 -28.62
C LEU A 38 -7.28 -0.42 -27.63
N LEU A 39 -7.90 -0.64 -26.46
CA LEU A 39 -7.40 -1.54 -25.43
C LEU A 39 -7.68 -3.00 -25.80
N GLN A 40 -6.69 -3.87 -25.58
CA GLN A 40 -6.80 -5.30 -25.90
C GLN A 40 -6.36 -6.17 -24.73
N LYS A 41 -7.28 -6.98 -24.19
CA LYS A 41 -6.98 -7.87 -23.07
C LYS A 41 -5.98 -8.98 -23.43
N GLU A 42 -5.93 -9.39 -24.69
CA GLU A 42 -4.93 -10.33 -25.22
C GLU A 42 -3.52 -9.71 -25.25
N SER A 43 -3.41 -8.39 -25.37
CA SER A 43 -2.14 -7.66 -25.27
C SER A 43 -1.65 -7.68 -23.82
N ILE A 44 -2.54 -7.40 -22.87
CA ILE A 44 -2.26 -7.49 -21.43
C ILE A 44 -1.79 -8.89 -21.07
N GLY A 45 -2.54 -9.94 -21.44
CA GLY A 45 -2.15 -11.33 -21.14
C GLY A 45 -0.80 -11.74 -21.76
N ARG A 46 -0.49 -11.29 -22.98
CA ARG A 46 0.83 -11.51 -23.59
C ARG A 46 1.95 -10.80 -22.86
N ASN A 47 1.73 -9.57 -22.40
CA ASN A 47 2.72 -8.82 -21.63
C ASN A 47 2.99 -9.52 -20.30
N ILE A 48 1.93 -9.95 -19.58
CA ILE A 48 2.09 -10.72 -18.35
C ILE A 48 2.94 -11.96 -18.59
N LYS A 49 2.61 -12.75 -19.62
CA LYS A 49 3.36 -13.96 -19.97
C LYS A 49 4.84 -13.69 -20.24
N ASN A 50 5.14 -12.65 -21.01
CA ASN A 50 6.51 -12.38 -21.49
C ASN A 50 7.39 -11.78 -20.38
N LEU A 51 6.86 -10.80 -19.65
CA LEU A 51 7.62 -10.09 -18.62
C LEU A 51 7.87 -11.00 -17.41
N SER A 52 6.89 -11.82 -17.02
CA SER A 52 7.02 -12.79 -15.91
C SER A 52 7.60 -14.16 -16.31
N ALA A 53 8.16 -14.29 -17.51
CA ALA A 53 8.67 -15.57 -18.01
C ALA A 53 9.87 -16.11 -17.19
N TYR A 54 10.67 -15.20 -16.62
CA TYR A 54 11.88 -15.50 -15.86
C TYR A 54 12.00 -14.55 -14.66
N PRO A 55 12.77 -14.90 -13.61
CA PRO A 55 12.96 -14.03 -12.46
C PRO A 55 13.63 -12.70 -12.85
N HIS A 56 13.12 -11.57 -12.35
CA HIS A 56 13.55 -10.24 -12.81
C HIS A 56 13.73 -9.20 -11.69
N HIS A 57 14.18 -9.66 -10.52
CA HIS A 57 14.45 -8.82 -9.35
C HIS A 57 15.46 -7.68 -9.61
N LEU A 58 15.43 -6.68 -8.74
CA LEU A 58 16.38 -5.55 -8.72
C LEU A 58 17.83 -6.00 -8.88
N GLY A 59 18.56 -5.31 -9.77
CA GLY A 59 19.97 -5.58 -10.06
C GLY A 59 20.24 -6.85 -10.87
N SER A 60 19.22 -7.66 -11.20
CA SER A 60 19.41 -8.86 -12.03
C SER A 60 19.65 -8.50 -13.51
N PRO A 61 20.35 -9.37 -14.27
CA PRO A 61 20.48 -9.20 -15.73
C PRO A 61 19.12 -9.12 -16.42
N ARG A 62 18.17 -9.97 -16.03
CA ARG A 62 16.81 -9.99 -16.59
C ARG A 62 16.02 -8.72 -16.25
N GLY A 63 16.14 -8.18 -15.03
CA GLY A 63 15.50 -6.91 -14.66
C GLY A 63 15.94 -5.75 -15.56
N LYS A 64 17.23 -5.70 -15.92
CA LYS A 64 17.73 -4.75 -16.92
C LYS A 64 17.15 -4.99 -18.32
N GLU A 65 16.98 -6.23 -18.74
CA GLU A 65 16.34 -6.56 -20.02
C GLU A 65 14.87 -6.12 -20.03
N VAL A 66 14.11 -6.39 -18.97
CA VAL A 66 12.74 -5.92 -18.76
C VAL A 66 12.65 -4.40 -18.91
N ALA A 67 13.51 -3.64 -18.22
CA ALA A 67 13.54 -2.19 -18.33
C ALA A 67 13.82 -1.71 -19.77
N ASN A 68 14.70 -2.40 -20.52
CA ASN A 68 14.98 -2.09 -21.91
C ASN A 68 13.82 -2.46 -22.86
N GLU A 69 13.12 -3.57 -22.63
CA GLU A 69 11.91 -3.94 -23.37
C GLU A 69 10.82 -2.88 -23.21
N ILE A 70 10.55 -2.47 -21.97
CA ILE A 70 9.59 -1.42 -21.63
C ILE A 70 9.98 -0.09 -22.31
N LEU A 71 11.25 0.31 -22.21
CA LEU A 71 11.77 1.51 -22.88
C LEU A 71 11.52 1.46 -24.40
N ASN A 72 11.80 0.32 -25.03
CA ASN A 72 11.61 0.14 -26.46
C ASN A 72 10.13 0.19 -26.85
N TRP A 73 9.24 -0.40 -26.06
CA TRP A 73 7.79 -0.30 -26.28
C TRP A 73 7.29 1.14 -26.17
N PHE A 74 7.67 1.90 -25.14
CA PHE A 74 7.31 3.32 -25.05
C PHE A 74 7.75 4.11 -26.29
N LYS A 75 9.00 3.92 -26.74
CA LYS A 75 9.51 4.56 -27.97
C LYS A 75 8.70 4.15 -29.20
N GLN A 76 8.39 2.86 -29.35
CA GLN A 76 7.54 2.35 -30.43
C GLN A 76 6.13 2.95 -30.39
N TYR A 77 5.57 3.16 -29.21
CA TYR A 77 4.28 3.82 -29.02
C TYR A 77 4.31 5.32 -29.33
N GLY A 78 5.50 5.92 -29.45
CA GLY A 78 5.70 7.32 -29.81
C GLY A 78 5.93 8.25 -28.61
N TRP A 79 6.32 7.70 -27.46
CA TRP A 79 6.66 8.46 -26.26
C TRP A 79 8.13 8.87 -26.26
N ASP A 80 8.43 10.04 -25.68
CA ASP A 80 9.80 10.44 -25.35
C ASP A 80 10.25 9.71 -24.09
N ALA A 81 11.00 8.61 -24.24
CA ALA A 81 11.32 7.69 -23.15
C ALA A 81 12.82 7.50 -22.94
N GLN A 82 13.21 7.46 -21.67
CA GLN A 82 14.59 7.30 -21.20
C GLN A 82 14.67 6.41 -19.95
N LEU A 83 15.86 5.85 -19.70
CA LEU A 83 16.17 5.26 -18.41
C LEU A 83 16.69 6.33 -17.46
N GLU A 84 16.23 6.31 -16.22
CA GLU A 84 16.87 7.00 -15.10
C GLU A 84 17.39 5.95 -14.12
N VAL A 85 18.71 5.94 -13.93
CA VAL A 85 19.39 4.89 -13.17
C VAL A 85 19.85 5.41 -11.83
N TYR A 86 19.35 4.79 -10.77
CA TYR A 86 19.78 5.01 -9.39
C TYR A 86 20.67 3.84 -8.95
N HIS A 87 21.59 4.08 -8.02
CA HIS A 87 22.53 3.09 -7.50
C HIS A 87 22.19 2.87 -6.04
N VAL A 88 21.48 1.79 -5.73
CA VAL A 88 20.84 1.59 -4.42
C VAL A 88 21.49 0.40 -3.71
N LEU A 89 21.51 0.41 -2.39
CA LEU A 89 21.93 -0.76 -1.62
C LEU A 89 20.91 -1.88 -1.83
N PHE A 90 21.36 -3.12 -2.02
CA PHE A 90 20.45 -4.27 -2.07
C PHE A 90 21.07 -5.50 -1.40
N PRO A 91 20.59 -5.90 -0.21
CA PRO A 91 21.06 -7.11 0.44
C PRO A 91 20.55 -8.37 -0.25
N THR A 92 21.47 -9.28 -0.62
CA THR A 92 21.13 -10.63 -1.11
C THR A 92 21.81 -11.70 -0.25
N PRO A 93 21.18 -12.86 0.01
CA PRO A 93 21.73 -13.84 0.95
C PRO A 93 22.95 -14.57 0.37
N ILE A 94 24.04 -14.62 1.13
CA ILE A 94 25.23 -15.48 0.90
C ILE A 94 25.05 -16.81 1.64
N GLU A 95 24.61 -16.76 2.90
CA GLU A 95 24.43 -17.92 3.77
C GLU A 95 23.10 -17.81 4.51
N ARG A 96 22.36 -18.92 4.55
CA ARG A 96 21.13 -19.09 5.33
C ARG A 96 21.18 -20.45 5.99
N GLN A 97 21.09 -20.49 7.31
CA GLN A 97 21.02 -21.72 8.09
C GLN A 97 19.97 -21.55 9.18
N LEU A 98 19.11 -22.56 9.33
CA LEU A 98 18.14 -22.65 10.40
C LEU A 98 18.06 -24.09 10.88
N GLU A 99 18.41 -24.32 12.14
CA GLU A 99 18.46 -25.64 12.74
C GLU A 99 17.79 -25.65 14.12
N LEU A 100 16.98 -26.67 14.36
CA LEU A 100 16.61 -27.10 15.69
C LEU A 100 17.70 -28.03 16.22
N LEU A 101 18.34 -27.66 17.32
CA LEU A 101 19.41 -28.42 17.95
C LEU A 101 18.93 -29.27 19.14
N ALA A 102 17.84 -28.84 19.79
CA ALA A 102 17.22 -29.54 20.90
C ALA A 102 15.72 -29.19 20.97
N PRO A 103 14.86 -30.08 21.49
CA PRO A 103 15.15 -31.40 22.05
C PRO A 103 15.37 -32.50 20.99
N SER A 104 14.97 -32.24 19.74
CA SER A 104 15.27 -33.06 18.56
C SER A 104 16.14 -32.27 17.58
N HIS A 105 16.75 -32.98 16.64
CA HIS A 105 17.50 -32.35 15.57
C HIS A 105 16.62 -32.20 14.32
N TYR A 106 16.57 -30.99 13.75
CA TYR A 106 15.95 -30.73 12.46
C TYR A 106 16.71 -29.63 11.74
N GLN A 107 16.97 -29.83 10.45
CA GLN A 107 17.58 -28.82 9.59
C GLN A 107 16.52 -28.35 8.59
N ALA A 108 16.24 -27.05 8.60
CA ALA A 108 15.24 -26.46 7.70
C ALA A 108 15.70 -26.55 6.24
N ILE A 109 14.75 -26.78 5.35
CA ILE A 109 15.03 -26.95 3.92
C ILE A 109 15.32 -25.59 3.27
N LEU A 110 14.62 -24.54 3.69
CA LEU A 110 14.81 -23.16 3.21
C LEU A 110 14.74 -23.03 1.68
N LYS A 111 13.86 -23.83 1.08
CA LYS A 111 13.65 -23.92 -0.36
C LYS A 111 12.19 -24.27 -0.66
N GLU A 112 11.63 -23.59 -1.65
CA GLU A 112 10.33 -23.93 -2.20
C GLU A 112 10.47 -25.17 -3.09
N MET A 113 9.68 -26.21 -2.80
CA MET A 113 9.77 -27.46 -3.54
C MET A 113 9.08 -27.34 -4.87
N PRO A 114 9.74 -27.73 -5.98
CA PRO A 114 9.19 -27.66 -7.32
C PRO A 114 7.87 -28.44 -7.42
N VAL A 115 6.91 -27.89 -8.16
CA VAL A 115 5.70 -28.63 -8.53
C VAL A 115 5.93 -29.25 -9.90
N GLU A 116 5.71 -30.56 -10.01
CA GLU A 116 5.92 -31.30 -11.25
C GLU A 116 5.03 -30.74 -12.38
N GLY A 117 5.64 -30.52 -13.55
CA GLY A 117 4.96 -29.96 -14.73
C GLY A 117 4.81 -28.43 -14.72
N ASP A 118 5.25 -27.74 -13.67
CA ASP A 118 5.24 -26.28 -13.63
C ASP A 118 6.51 -25.70 -14.33
N PRO A 119 6.37 -24.83 -15.35
CA PRO A 119 7.50 -24.24 -16.07
C PRO A 119 8.37 -23.30 -15.22
N VAL A 120 7.88 -22.80 -14.08
CA VAL A 120 8.70 -22.00 -13.16
C VAL A 120 9.42 -22.85 -12.11
N ALA A 121 9.08 -24.14 -12.00
CA ALA A 121 9.85 -25.07 -11.21
C ALA A 121 11.25 -25.22 -11.84
N HIS A 122 12.29 -24.90 -11.07
CA HIS A 122 13.71 -25.01 -11.45
C HIS A 122 14.31 -23.91 -12.33
N GLN A 123 13.69 -22.73 -12.46
CA GLN A 123 14.34 -21.63 -13.18
C GLN A 123 15.60 -21.15 -12.47
N GLU A 124 16.66 -20.86 -13.25
CA GLU A 124 17.86 -20.20 -12.74
C GLU A 124 17.58 -18.71 -12.43
N GLY A 125 18.38 -18.11 -11.56
CA GLY A 125 18.25 -16.69 -11.21
C GLY A 125 17.15 -16.36 -10.20
N GLN A 126 16.45 -17.36 -9.66
CA GLN A 126 15.48 -17.15 -8.57
C GLN A 126 16.20 -16.68 -7.29
N LEU A 127 15.70 -15.61 -6.66
CA LEU A 127 16.18 -15.25 -5.33
C LEU A 127 15.87 -16.39 -4.34
N PRO A 128 16.81 -16.76 -3.45
CA PRO A 128 16.53 -17.69 -2.37
C PRO A 128 15.37 -17.21 -1.48
N THR A 129 14.81 -18.07 -0.64
CA THR A 129 13.79 -17.62 0.32
C THR A 129 14.45 -16.80 1.43
N TYR A 130 14.18 -15.50 1.49
CA TYR A 130 14.76 -14.61 2.51
C TYR A 130 13.91 -13.35 2.70
N ASN A 131 14.19 -12.64 3.79
CA ASN A 131 13.73 -11.27 3.97
C ASN A 131 14.90 -10.32 3.75
N ALA A 132 14.74 -9.35 2.86
CA ALA A 132 15.73 -8.29 2.69
C ALA A 132 15.72 -7.36 3.90
N TRP A 133 16.89 -6.79 4.24
CA TRP A 133 17.08 -5.77 5.30
C TRP A 133 17.10 -6.28 6.75
N GLY A 134 17.06 -7.60 6.97
CA GLY A 134 17.50 -8.20 8.22
C GLY A 134 19.02 -8.04 8.43
N ALA A 135 19.47 -8.03 9.68
CA ALA A 135 20.91 -7.94 9.96
C ALA A 135 21.63 -9.25 9.64
N ASP A 136 22.94 -9.15 9.39
CA ASP A 136 23.83 -10.31 9.49
C ASP A 136 23.85 -10.81 10.94
N GLY A 137 23.88 -12.12 11.14
CA GLY A 137 23.90 -12.69 12.49
C GLY A 137 24.12 -14.19 12.50
N ASP A 138 24.72 -14.68 13.58
CA ASP A 138 24.92 -16.10 13.89
C ASP A 138 24.55 -16.27 15.36
N VAL A 139 23.33 -16.74 15.60
CA VAL A 139 22.74 -16.79 16.94
C VAL A 139 22.22 -18.18 17.25
N THR A 140 22.46 -18.63 18.47
CA THR A 140 21.83 -19.85 19.01
C THR A 140 21.12 -19.51 20.31
N ALA A 141 19.80 -19.67 20.32
CA ALA A 141 18.99 -19.31 21.48
C ALA A 141 17.71 -20.16 21.57
N PRO A 142 17.01 -20.13 22.71
CA PRO A 142 15.68 -20.70 22.80
C PRO A 142 14.67 -20.02 21.87
N LEU A 143 13.61 -20.75 21.53
CA LEU A 143 12.55 -20.29 20.63
C LEU A 143 11.29 -19.89 21.41
N VAL A 144 10.65 -18.78 21.00
CA VAL A 144 9.34 -18.34 21.50
C VAL A 144 8.38 -18.09 20.35
N PHE A 145 7.19 -18.68 20.42
CA PHE A 145 6.10 -18.35 19.50
C PHE A 145 5.36 -17.10 19.97
N VAL A 146 5.35 -16.07 19.11
CA VAL A 146 4.83 -14.72 19.44
C VAL A 146 3.58 -14.35 18.66
N ASN A 147 2.79 -15.36 18.23
CA ASN A 147 1.60 -15.15 17.39
C ASN A 147 1.91 -14.37 16.10
N TYR A 148 1.44 -13.13 15.93
CA TYR A 148 1.77 -12.29 14.77
C TYR A 148 2.92 -11.32 15.07
N GLY A 149 3.45 -11.29 16.29
CA GLY A 149 4.55 -10.40 16.67
C GLY A 149 4.14 -8.92 16.72
N LEU A 150 2.91 -8.62 17.13
CA LEU A 150 2.38 -7.25 17.27
C LEU A 150 2.46 -6.77 18.72
N PRO A 151 2.31 -5.46 19.02
CA PRO A 151 2.46 -4.95 20.40
C PRO A 151 1.57 -5.69 21.43
N ALA A 152 0.31 -5.95 21.06
CA ALA A 152 -0.62 -6.69 21.90
C ALA A 152 -0.21 -8.15 22.16
N ASP A 153 0.57 -8.75 21.25
CA ASP A 153 1.09 -10.10 21.44
C ASP A 153 2.15 -10.13 22.55
N TYR A 154 3.03 -9.13 22.62
CA TYR A 154 4.05 -9.02 23.67
C TYR A 154 3.45 -8.67 25.04
N GLU A 155 2.39 -7.83 25.08
CA GLU A 155 1.62 -7.63 26.33
C GLU A 155 1.02 -8.95 26.84
N GLN A 156 0.56 -9.81 25.92
CA GLN A 156 0.02 -11.11 26.28
C GLN A 156 1.10 -12.10 26.73
N LEU A 157 2.32 -12.04 26.17
CA LEU A 157 3.46 -12.82 26.67
C LEU A 157 3.83 -12.42 28.09
N GLU A 158 3.88 -11.12 28.38
CA GLU A 158 4.18 -10.61 29.72
C GLU A 158 3.18 -11.14 30.76
N ARG A 159 1.87 -11.12 30.44
CA ARG A 159 0.81 -11.70 31.30
C ARG A 159 0.99 -13.18 31.59
N LEU A 160 1.58 -13.92 30.65
CA LEU A 160 1.88 -15.34 30.78
C LEU A 160 3.26 -15.60 31.41
N GLY A 161 3.97 -14.54 31.83
CA GLY A 161 5.30 -14.64 32.43
C GLY A 161 6.39 -15.07 31.44
N VAL A 162 6.18 -14.87 30.14
CA VAL A 162 7.14 -15.23 29.09
C VAL A 162 7.86 -13.98 28.58
N ASP A 163 9.19 -14.02 28.63
CA ASP A 163 10.06 -12.96 28.08
C ASP A 163 10.73 -13.47 26.78
N VAL A 164 10.97 -12.57 25.82
CA VAL A 164 11.68 -12.85 24.56
C VAL A 164 13.14 -12.39 24.58
N LYS A 165 13.57 -11.68 25.63
CA LYS A 165 14.94 -11.17 25.74
C LYS A 165 15.97 -12.29 25.62
N GLY A 166 16.92 -12.13 24.70
CA GLY A 166 17.97 -13.12 24.42
C GLY A 166 17.49 -14.36 23.67
N LYS A 167 16.24 -14.38 23.16
CA LYS A 167 15.63 -15.53 22.48
C LYS A 167 15.43 -15.24 20.98
N ILE A 168 15.25 -16.30 20.19
CA ILE A 168 14.74 -16.20 18.82
C ILE A 168 13.22 -16.27 18.91
N VAL A 169 12.53 -15.40 18.16
CA VAL A 169 11.06 -15.45 18.08
C VAL A 169 10.62 -16.06 16.75
N ILE A 170 9.48 -16.75 16.75
CA ILE A 170 8.78 -17.20 15.55
C ILE A 170 7.39 -16.57 15.50
N ALA A 171 7.08 -15.89 14.39
CA ALA A 171 5.83 -15.16 14.17
C ALA A 171 5.16 -15.62 12.87
N LYS A 172 3.82 -15.58 12.85
CA LYS A 172 3.03 -15.75 11.63
C LYS A 172 3.09 -14.50 10.77
N TYR A 173 3.06 -14.67 9.45
CA TYR A 173 2.66 -13.61 8.52
C TYR A 173 1.21 -13.15 8.77
N GLY A 174 0.84 -11.98 8.24
CA GLY A 174 -0.51 -11.40 8.36
C GLY A 174 -0.69 -10.45 9.55
N ASN A 175 -1.90 -9.86 9.63
CA ASN A 175 -2.39 -8.86 10.61
C ASN A 175 -1.62 -7.52 10.70
N SER A 176 -0.39 -7.47 10.23
CA SER A 176 0.39 -6.25 10.00
C SER A 176 1.47 -6.53 8.96
N TRP A 177 2.06 -5.47 8.43
CA TRP A 177 3.20 -5.58 7.54
C TRP A 177 4.39 -6.27 8.22
N ARG A 178 5.15 -7.04 7.43
CA ARG A 178 6.12 -8.00 7.94
C ARG A 178 7.28 -7.42 8.73
N GLY A 179 7.78 -6.22 8.41
CA GLY A 179 8.92 -5.65 9.14
C GLY A 179 8.56 -5.06 10.50
N ILE A 180 7.27 -4.91 10.84
CA ILE A 180 6.85 -4.60 12.21
C ILE A 180 7.25 -5.73 13.18
N LYS A 181 7.17 -6.99 12.73
CA LYS A 181 7.40 -8.18 13.56
C LYS A 181 8.83 -8.23 14.12
N PRO A 182 9.89 -8.17 13.29
CA PRO A 182 11.27 -8.15 13.79
C PRO A 182 11.65 -6.84 14.47
N LYS A 183 11.04 -5.71 14.11
CA LYS A 183 11.22 -4.43 14.81
C LYS A 183 10.82 -4.54 16.28
N ILE A 184 9.58 -4.97 16.54
CA ILE A 184 9.09 -5.10 17.91
C ILE A 184 9.84 -6.21 18.65
N ALA A 185 10.18 -7.32 17.96
CA ALA A 185 11.00 -8.36 18.55
C ALA A 185 12.33 -7.81 19.08
N TYR A 186 13.02 -6.99 18.29
CA TYR A 186 14.26 -6.33 18.70
C TYR A 186 14.05 -5.34 19.84
N GLU A 187 12.99 -4.53 19.81
CA GLU A 187 12.64 -3.59 20.90
C GLU A 187 12.40 -4.31 22.23
N HIS A 188 11.90 -5.55 22.20
CA HIS A 188 11.76 -6.44 23.37
C HIS A 188 13.01 -7.29 23.67
N GLY A 189 14.11 -7.11 22.93
CA GLY A 189 15.40 -7.75 23.20
C GLY A 189 15.57 -9.15 22.62
N ALA A 190 14.72 -9.58 21.68
CA ALA A 190 14.96 -10.79 20.90
C ALA A 190 16.25 -10.65 20.07
N VAL A 191 16.90 -11.77 19.78
CA VAL A 191 18.18 -11.82 19.03
C VAL A 191 18.03 -12.34 17.60
N GLY A 192 16.83 -12.74 17.20
CA GLY A 192 16.51 -13.22 15.86
C GLY A 192 15.00 -13.38 15.67
N CYS A 193 14.53 -13.28 14.43
CA CYS A 193 13.12 -13.38 14.10
C CYS A 193 12.90 -14.34 12.92
N ILE A 194 12.02 -15.31 13.10
CA ILE A 194 11.55 -16.22 12.07
C ILE A 194 10.12 -15.84 11.74
N ILE A 195 9.78 -15.79 10.46
CA ILE A 195 8.42 -15.49 9.99
C ILE A 195 7.92 -16.66 9.14
N TYR A 196 6.69 -17.13 9.34
CA TYR A 196 6.13 -18.21 8.51
C TYR A 196 4.68 -17.95 8.10
N SER A 197 4.26 -18.50 6.97
CA SER A 197 2.88 -18.43 6.49
C SER A 197 2.07 -19.57 7.10
N ASP A 198 1.29 -19.30 8.16
CA ASP A 198 0.45 -20.34 8.78
C ASP A 198 -0.69 -20.77 7.84
N PRO A 199 -0.99 -22.08 7.69
CA PRO A 199 -2.05 -22.53 6.80
C PRO A 199 -3.44 -21.98 7.15
N LYS A 200 -3.64 -21.49 8.38
CA LYS A 200 -4.88 -20.81 8.80
C LYS A 200 -5.13 -19.54 8.02
N GLU A 201 -4.08 -18.79 7.68
CA GLU A 201 -4.20 -17.53 6.94
C GLU A 201 -4.10 -17.77 5.44
N ASP A 202 -3.17 -18.64 5.03
CA ASP A 202 -2.83 -18.86 3.62
C ASP A 202 -2.29 -20.29 3.44
N GLY A 203 -3.22 -21.21 3.14
CA GLY A 203 -2.92 -22.64 2.97
C GLY A 203 -4.19 -23.49 3.01
N TYR A 204 -4.04 -24.77 3.38
CA TYR A 204 -5.12 -25.77 3.30
C TYR A 204 -6.35 -25.49 4.17
N PHE A 205 -6.27 -24.56 5.13
CA PHE A 205 -7.44 -24.14 5.93
C PHE A 205 -8.41 -23.29 5.11
N GLN A 206 -7.89 -22.48 4.17
CA GLN A 206 -8.68 -21.59 3.33
C GLN A 206 -9.25 -22.30 2.11
N GLY A 207 -8.52 -23.27 1.55
CA GLY A 207 -8.98 -24.05 0.42
C GLY A 207 -7.92 -24.99 -0.14
N ALA A 208 -8.12 -25.44 -1.39
CA ALA A 208 -7.15 -26.28 -2.08
C ALA A 208 -5.83 -25.51 -2.29
N VAL A 209 -4.71 -26.18 -2.01
CA VAL A 209 -3.36 -25.62 -2.18
C VAL A 209 -2.84 -25.88 -3.59
N TYR A 210 -1.83 -25.12 -4.01
CA TYR A 210 -1.22 -25.28 -5.33
C TYR A 210 -0.46 -26.62 -5.47
N PRO A 211 -0.60 -27.34 -6.60
CA PRO A 211 -1.20 -26.90 -7.86
C PRO A 211 -2.72 -27.03 -7.98
N GLU A 212 -3.41 -27.74 -7.11
CA GLU A 212 -4.85 -28.02 -7.25
C GLU A 212 -5.71 -26.76 -7.07
N GLY A 213 -5.29 -25.86 -6.18
CA GLY A 213 -5.95 -24.58 -5.93
C GLY A 213 -4.96 -23.43 -5.76
N PRO A 214 -5.46 -22.24 -5.35
CA PRO A 214 -4.66 -21.02 -5.39
C PRO A 214 -3.80 -20.79 -4.15
N PHE A 215 -4.09 -21.45 -3.03
CA PHE A 215 -3.44 -21.18 -1.73
C PHE A 215 -2.04 -21.79 -1.61
N LYS A 216 -1.22 -21.27 -0.68
CA LYS A 216 0.15 -21.76 -0.45
C LYS A 216 0.15 -23.26 -0.15
N ASN A 217 1.05 -23.98 -0.82
CA ASN A 217 1.36 -25.35 -0.47
C ASN A 217 2.44 -25.42 0.62
N GLU A 218 2.76 -26.65 1.03
CA GLU A 218 3.59 -26.95 2.20
C GLU A 218 4.94 -26.26 2.22
N TYR A 219 5.51 -26.05 1.04
CA TYR A 219 6.88 -25.59 0.87
C TYR A 219 6.97 -24.14 0.42
N MET A 220 5.87 -23.47 0.09
CA MET A 220 5.89 -22.08 -0.37
C MET A 220 6.32 -21.12 0.73
N VAL A 221 7.08 -20.09 0.34
CA VAL A 221 7.56 -19.06 1.25
C VAL A 221 7.22 -17.69 0.68
N GLN A 222 6.78 -16.78 1.56
CA GLN A 222 6.63 -15.37 1.21
C GLN A 222 7.98 -14.65 1.44
N ARG A 223 8.62 -14.21 0.36
CA ARG A 223 9.75 -13.24 0.43
C ARG A 223 9.24 -11.86 0.83
N GLY A 224 10.15 -10.91 1.06
CA GLY A 224 9.73 -9.53 1.27
C GLY A 224 10.74 -8.69 2.03
N SER A 225 10.66 -7.38 1.84
CA SER A 225 11.40 -6.42 2.65
C SER A 225 10.91 -6.42 4.11
N VAL A 226 11.86 -6.35 5.04
CA VAL A 226 11.62 -6.00 6.45
C VAL A 226 12.28 -4.67 6.85
N MET A 227 12.72 -3.85 5.90
CA MET A 227 13.29 -2.51 6.15
C MET A 227 12.31 -1.67 6.97
N ASP A 228 12.73 -0.97 8.02
CA ASP A 228 11.84 -0.15 8.87
C ASP A 228 11.25 1.08 8.13
N MET A 229 10.43 0.81 7.12
CA MET A 229 9.96 1.75 6.11
C MET A 229 9.02 2.79 6.71
N VAL A 230 8.44 2.52 7.88
CA VAL A 230 7.63 3.50 8.61
C VAL A 230 8.46 4.70 9.11
N VAL A 231 9.80 4.60 9.11
CA VAL A 231 10.72 5.72 9.35
C VAL A 231 10.96 6.50 8.05
N TYR A 232 11.38 5.80 6.99
CA TYR A 232 11.38 6.27 5.59
C TYR A 232 11.56 5.08 4.61
N PRO A 233 10.99 5.15 3.39
CA PRO A 233 11.30 4.24 2.28
C PRO A 233 12.55 4.71 1.50
N GLY A 234 12.90 4.01 0.41
CA GLY A 234 14.02 4.37 -0.45
C GLY A 234 15.35 3.74 -0.03
N ASP A 235 16.44 4.14 -0.69
CA ASP A 235 17.78 3.66 -0.38
C ASP A 235 18.15 4.05 1.05
N PRO A 236 18.44 3.09 1.95
CA PRO A 236 18.73 3.38 3.34
C PRO A 236 19.98 4.24 3.53
N LEU A 237 20.81 4.35 2.49
CA LEU A 237 22.05 5.13 2.53
C LEU A 237 21.89 6.56 2.00
N THR A 238 20.81 6.91 1.32
CA THR A 238 20.62 8.27 0.75
C THR A 238 19.29 8.90 1.13
N PRO A 239 18.84 8.84 2.40
CA PRO A 239 17.58 9.48 2.76
C PRO A 239 17.60 10.97 2.35
N TRP A 240 16.49 11.45 1.81
CA TRP A 240 16.25 12.84 1.37
C TRP A 240 16.83 13.25 0.01
N ILE A 241 17.67 12.43 -0.61
CA ILE A 241 18.29 12.73 -1.90
C ILE A 241 18.30 11.47 -2.79
N GLY A 242 18.06 11.63 -4.09
CA GLY A 242 18.14 10.49 -4.99
C GLY A 242 19.55 9.87 -5.02
N ALA A 243 19.62 8.53 -5.00
CA ALA A 243 20.80 7.69 -5.02
C ALA A 243 21.53 7.69 -6.37
N THR A 244 21.84 8.88 -6.88
CA THR A 244 22.68 9.06 -8.08
C THR A 244 24.09 8.50 -7.85
N LYS A 245 24.85 8.37 -8.94
CA LYS A 245 26.22 7.84 -8.90
C LYS A 245 27.13 8.59 -7.91
N ASP A 246 26.93 9.91 -7.81
CA ASP A 246 27.73 10.81 -6.98
C ASP A 246 27.01 11.22 -5.68
N ALA A 247 25.91 10.55 -5.33
CA ALA A 247 25.14 10.83 -4.12
C ALA A 247 25.99 10.59 -2.86
N LYS A 248 25.81 11.48 -1.87
CA LYS A 248 26.43 11.30 -0.54
C LYS A 248 25.67 10.21 0.20
N ARG A 249 26.40 9.22 0.71
CA ARG A 249 25.83 8.05 1.36
C ARG A 249 26.18 8.00 2.84
N LEU A 250 25.21 7.57 3.64
CA LEU A 250 25.45 7.09 4.99
C LEU A 250 26.26 5.78 4.94
N THR A 251 26.90 5.45 6.06
CA THR A 251 27.34 4.07 6.31
C THR A 251 26.14 3.18 6.66
N LYS A 252 26.30 1.86 6.56
CA LYS A 252 25.23 0.91 6.93
C LYS A 252 24.86 1.01 8.40
N GLU A 253 25.84 1.30 9.25
CA GLU A 253 25.68 1.41 10.69
C GLU A 253 24.85 2.66 11.06
N GLU A 254 24.97 3.72 10.28
CA GLU A 254 24.19 4.96 10.41
C GLU A 254 22.77 4.86 9.84
N ALA A 255 22.51 3.88 8.97
CA ALA A 255 21.19 3.69 8.37
C ALA A 255 20.16 3.21 9.41
N ALA A 256 19.19 4.09 9.69
CA ALA A 256 18.14 3.86 10.68
C ALA A 256 17.17 2.75 10.28
N THR A 257 16.97 2.52 8.99
CA THR A 257 15.95 1.61 8.46
C THR A 257 16.43 0.18 8.26
N ILE A 258 17.74 -0.09 8.40
CA ILE A 258 18.29 -1.44 8.42
C ILE A 258 18.06 -2.05 9.82
N LEU A 259 17.40 -3.21 9.86
CA LEU A 259 17.10 -3.90 11.12
C LEU A 259 18.37 -4.39 11.83
N LYS A 260 18.23 -4.65 13.13
CA LYS A 260 19.36 -4.96 14.02
C LYS A 260 19.47 -6.43 14.42
N ILE A 261 18.57 -7.29 13.93
CA ILE A 261 18.57 -8.75 14.17
C ILE A 261 18.43 -9.53 12.86
N PRO A 262 18.95 -10.77 12.77
CA PRO A 262 18.70 -11.64 11.63
C PRO A 262 17.22 -11.99 11.52
N VAL A 263 16.71 -11.98 10.29
CA VAL A 263 15.31 -12.28 9.97
C VAL A 263 15.24 -13.29 8.83
N LEU A 264 14.42 -14.34 8.98
CA LEU A 264 14.27 -15.38 7.98
C LEU A 264 12.81 -15.80 7.79
N PRO A 265 12.26 -15.76 6.57
CA PRO A 265 10.96 -16.33 6.27
C PRO A 265 11.11 -17.81 5.94
N ILE A 266 10.17 -18.63 6.42
CA ILE A 266 10.16 -20.08 6.21
C ILE A 266 8.77 -20.57 5.79
N SER A 267 8.75 -21.76 5.21
CA SER A 267 7.51 -22.45 4.85
C SER A 267 6.83 -22.99 6.10
N TYR A 268 5.54 -23.35 6.00
CA TYR A 268 4.89 -24.02 7.11
C TYR A 268 5.34 -25.47 7.29
N HIS A 269 5.99 -26.08 6.28
CA HIS A 269 6.77 -27.30 6.45
C HIS A 269 7.89 -27.10 7.47
N ASP A 270 8.77 -26.11 7.24
CA ASP A 270 9.92 -25.85 8.10
C ASP A 270 9.50 -25.31 9.49
N ALA A 271 8.36 -24.62 9.57
CA ALA A 271 7.85 -24.09 10.84
C ALA A 271 7.31 -25.18 11.78
N LYS A 272 6.73 -26.26 11.23
CA LYS A 272 6.07 -27.29 12.05
C LYS A 272 7.02 -27.95 13.06
N PRO A 273 8.21 -28.47 12.67
CA PRO A 273 9.15 -29.07 13.64
C PRO A 273 9.62 -28.10 14.72
N LEU A 274 9.75 -26.81 14.38
CA LEU A 274 10.16 -25.77 15.34
C LEU A 274 9.06 -25.48 16.37
N LEU A 275 7.80 -25.43 15.94
CA LEU A 275 6.65 -25.14 16.79
C LEU A 275 6.21 -26.36 17.62
N GLU A 276 6.35 -27.57 17.08
CA GLU A 276 5.90 -28.82 17.72
C GLU A 276 6.67 -29.13 19.01
N VAL A 277 7.93 -28.70 19.10
CA VAL A 277 8.79 -28.93 20.26
C VAL A 277 8.71 -27.86 21.34
N LEU A 278 7.95 -26.78 21.11
CA LEU A 278 7.84 -25.70 22.09
C LEU A 278 7.22 -26.21 23.39
N ASP A 279 7.85 -25.85 24.51
CA ASP A 279 7.35 -26.11 25.86
C ASP A 279 6.51 -24.92 26.36
N GLY A 280 6.34 -24.80 27.68
CA GLY A 280 5.63 -23.67 28.28
C GLY A 280 4.10 -23.72 28.08
N PRO A 281 3.40 -22.61 28.38
CA PRO A 281 1.94 -22.55 28.34
C PRO A 281 1.37 -22.87 26.96
N VAL A 282 0.19 -23.49 26.93
CA VAL A 282 -0.57 -23.64 25.69
C VAL A 282 -1.00 -22.26 25.21
N ALA A 283 -0.76 -21.97 23.93
CA ALA A 283 -1.08 -20.68 23.36
C ALA A 283 -2.60 -20.40 23.47
N PRO A 284 -3.00 -19.13 23.70
CA PRO A 284 -4.40 -18.72 23.69
C PRO A 284 -5.12 -19.16 22.41
N ASN A 285 -6.43 -19.45 22.48
CA ASN A 285 -7.19 -19.93 21.32
C ASN A 285 -7.04 -19.02 20.08
N ALA A 286 -7.00 -17.71 20.28
CA ALA A 286 -6.84 -16.73 19.20
C ALA A 286 -5.48 -16.82 18.49
N TRP A 287 -4.44 -17.32 19.17
CA TRP A 287 -3.08 -17.43 18.62
C TRP A 287 -2.88 -18.67 17.76
N ARG A 288 -3.68 -19.71 18.00
CA ARG A 288 -3.52 -21.02 17.36
C ARG A 288 -3.78 -20.92 15.86
N GLY A 289 -2.85 -21.46 15.08
CA GLY A 289 -2.96 -21.63 13.64
C GLY A 289 -3.63 -22.95 13.26
N ALA A 290 -3.38 -23.42 12.05
CA ALA A 290 -3.99 -24.63 11.51
C ALA A 290 -3.04 -25.84 11.42
N LEU A 291 -1.76 -25.71 11.81
CA LEU A 291 -0.84 -26.84 11.87
C LEU A 291 -1.37 -27.91 12.84
N PRO A 292 -1.18 -29.21 12.52
CA PRO A 292 -1.72 -30.31 13.32
C PRO A 292 -0.86 -30.58 14.58
N ILE A 293 -0.69 -29.55 15.41
CA ILE A 293 0.13 -29.55 16.63
C ILE A 293 -0.62 -28.86 17.76
N THR A 294 -0.19 -29.09 19.01
CA THR A 294 -0.58 -28.19 20.09
C THR A 294 0.33 -26.97 20.06
N TYR A 295 -0.22 -25.81 19.70
CA TYR A 295 0.53 -24.56 19.77
C TYR A 295 0.85 -24.23 21.24
N ARG A 296 2.13 -24.24 21.57
CA ARG A 296 2.67 -23.77 22.85
C ARG A 296 3.54 -22.54 22.61
N ILE A 297 3.73 -21.73 23.65
CA ILE A 297 4.43 -20.46 23.53
C ILE A 297 5.95 -20.64 23.57
N GLY A 298 6.46 -21.67 24.25
CA GLY A 298 7.87 -21.79 24.55
C GLY A 298 8.29 -20.84 25.67
N GLY A 299 9.52 -20.35 25.59
CA GLY A 299 10.11 -19.47 26.60
C GLY A 299 10.96 -20.18 27.66
N GLY A 300 10.89 -21.52 27.72
CA GLY A 300 11.87 -22.34 28.43
C GLY A 300 13.18 -22.50 27.67
N ASN A 301 14.11 -23.29 28.20
CA ASN A 301 15.40 -23.60 27.56
C ASN A 301 15.41 -24.95 26.84
N GLN A 302 14.24 -25.61 26.68
CA GLN A 302 14.16 -26.93 26.04
C GLN A 302 14.39 -26.86 24.54
N SER A 303 13.79 -25.87 23.87
CA SER A 303 14.08 -25.60 22.47
C SER A 303 15.40 -24.87 22.36
N LYS A 304 16.24 -25.27 21.42
CA LYS A 304 17.46 -24.53 21.07
C LYS A 304 17.55 -24.45 19.56
N VAL A 305 17.48 -23.24 19.02
CA VAL A 305 17.48 -22.97 17.59
C VAL A 305 18.74 -22.21 17.23
N HIS A 306 19.39 -22.62 16.15
CA HIS A 306 20.48 -21.90 15.50
C HIS A 306 19.95 -21.20 14.26
N LEU A 307 20.15 -19.88 14.18
CA LEU A 307 19.81 -19.04 13.04
C LEU A 307 21.06 -18.30 12.60
N LYS A 308 21.47 -18.53 11.35
CA LYS A 308 22.60 -17.84 10.74
C LYS A 308 22.21 -17.24 9.41
N ILE A 309 22.43 -15.94 9.29
CA ILE A 309 22.18 -15.16 8.07
C ILE A 309 23.43 -14.34 7.79
N LYS A 310 23.90 -14.44 6.55
CA LYS A 310 24.95 -13.57 6.01
C LYS A 310 24.51 -13.04 4.66
N GLN A 311 24.56 -11.73 4.48
CA GLN A 311 24.13 -11.05 3.27
C GLN A 311 25.32 -10.40 2.56
N ASN A 312 25.16 -10.28 1.25
CA ASN A 312 25.96 -9.44 0.39
C ASN A 312 25.31 -8.06 0.33
N TRP A 313 26.03 -7.01 0.70
CA TRP A 313 25.51 -5.64 0.83
C TRP A 313 26.01 -4.76 -0.33
N ASP A 314 25.71 -5.19 -1.54
CA ASP A 314 26.20 -4.52 -2.76
C ASP A 314 25.31 -3.34 -3.16
N ILE A 315 25.94 -2.35 -3.80
CA ILE A 315 25.22 -1.29 -4.51
C ILE A 315 24.93 -1.79 -5.93
N VAL A 316 23.66 -1.83 -6.30
CA VAL A 316 23.17 -2.29 -7.59
C VAL A 316 22.41 -1.19 -8.33
N PRO A 317 22.34 -1.24 -9.67
CA PRO A 317 21.54 -0.30 -10.43
C PRO A 317 20.04 -0.63 -10.34
N ALA A 318 19.22 0.38 -10.08
CA ALA A 318 17.77 0.40 -10.26
C ALA A 318 17.46 1.18 -11.55
N TYR A 319 16.76 0.56 -12.50
CA TYR A 319 16.46 1.08 -13.83
C TYR A 319 15.00 1.55 -13.92
N ASN A 320 14.73 2.80 -13.57
CA ASN A 320 13.43 3.40 -13.83
C ASN A 320 13.29 3.73 -15.32
N VAL A 321 12.12 3.45 -15.90
CA VAL A 321 11.77 3.88 -17.27
C VAL A 321 10.80 5.03 -17.19
N ILE A 322 11.21 6.21 -17.69
CA ILE A 322 10.40 7.43 -17.67
C ILE A 322 10.03 7.80 -19.10
N ALA A 323 8.73 7.83 -19.41
CA ALA A 323 8.18 8.13 -20.72
C ALA A 323 7.27 9.37 -20.67
N LYS A 324 7.45 10.33 -21.58
CA LYS A 324 6.69 11.59 -21.60
C LYS A 324 6.01 11.85 -22.93
N ILE A 325 4.79 12.40 -22.86
CA ILE A 325 4.14 13.12 -23.95
C ILE A 325 3.86 14.53 -23.46
N LYS A 326 4.51 15.51 -24.10
CA LYS A 326 4.40 16.92 -23.71
C LYS A 326 3.00 17.47 -24.04
N GLY A 327 2.38 18.11 -23.05
CA GLY A 327 1.10 18.78 -23.23
C GLY A 327 1.18 20.00 -24.15
N ASN A 328 0.12 20.26 -24.92
CA ASN A 328 0.08 21.40 -25.85
C ASN A 328 -0.43 22.71 -25.21
N GLU A 329 -1.15 22.62 -24.09
CA GLU A 329 -1.83 23.77 -23.48
C GLU A 329 -1.18 24.17 -22.16
N PHE A 330 -0.94 23.18 -21.29
CA PHE A 330 -0.37 23.28 -19.96
C PHE A 330 0.81 22.30 -19.81
N PRO A 331 1.94 22.51 -20.51
CA PRO A 331 3.07 21.57 -20.51
C PRO A 331 3.76 21.38 -19.14
N ASP A 332 3.58 22.34 -18.23
CA ASP A 332 4.12 22.28 -16.87
C ASP A 332 3.13 21.72 -15.84
N GLU A 333 1.99 21.18 -16.29
CA GLU A 333 1.06 20.41 -15.46
C GLU A 333 1.21 18.92 -15.83
N TRP A 334 1.72 18.10 -14.91
CA TRP A 334 2.08 16.71 -15.15
C TRP A 334 1.07 15.77 -14.51
N ILE A 335 0.46 14.90 -15.32
CA ILE A 335 -0.30 13.74 -14.86
C ILE A 335 0.65 12.55 -14.88
N ILE A 336 0.99 12.04 -13.70
CA ILE A 336 1.97 10.96 -13.57
C ILE A 336 1.23 9.64 -13.36
N ARG A 337 1.57 8.61 -14.14
CA ARG A 337 1.03 7.26 -14.07
C ARG A 337 2.18 6.28 -13.85
N GLY A 338 2.16 5.52 -12.74
CA GLY A 338 3.27 4.63 -12.36
C GLY A 338 2.84 3.23 -11.93
N ASN A 339 3.73 2.28 -12.14
CA ASN A 339 3.69 0.89 -11.65
C ASN A 339 5.13 0.39 -11.56
N HIS A 340 5.49 -0.44 -10.58
CA HIS A 340 6.81 -1.07 -10.61
C HIS A 340 6.89 -2.21 -11.62
N HIS A 341 8.12 -2.60 -11.97
CA HIS A 341 8.38 -3.71 -12.88
C HIS A 341 9.24 -4.81 -12.27
N ASP A 342 9.96 -4.53 -11.18
CA ASP A 342 10.73 -5.54 -10.46
C ASP A 342 9.82 -6.46 -9.63
N ALA A 343 10.18 -7.74 -9.55
CA ALA A 343 9.53 -8.72 -8.69
C ALA A 343 10.55 -9.47 -7.83
N TRP A 344 10.12 -10.06 -6.70
CA TRP A 344 11.00 -11.00 -5.96
C TRP A 344 11.48 -12.19 -6.80
N VAL A 345 10.61 -12.68 -7.69
CA VAL A 345 10.89 -13.80 -8.59
C VAL A 345 10.30 -13.48 -9.96
N ASN A 346 9.28 -14.21 -10.43
CA ASN A 346 8.65 -14.03 -11.74
C ASN A 346 7.58 -12.92 -11.74
N GLY A 347 6.80 -12.81 -10.66
CA GLY A 347 5.91 -11.67 -10.40
C GLY A 347 4.83 -11.43 -11.45
N ALA A 348 4.01 -12.44 -11.75
CA ALA A 348 2.97 -12.31 -12.77
C ALA A 348 1.78 -11.47 -12.28
N ASP A 349 1.35 -11.64 -11.03
CA ASP A 349 0.43 -10.74 -10.35
C ASP A 349 1.19 -9.49 -9.90
N ASP A 350 2.12 -9.67 -8.97
CA ASP A 350 2.92 -8.59 -8.38
C ASP A 350 4.31 -8.50 -9.05
N PRO A 351 4.57 -7.49 -9.91
CA PRO A 351 3.69 -6.37 -10.30
C PRO A 351 3.20 -6.40 -11.74
N VAL A 352 3.55 -7.44 -12.49
CA VAL A 352 3.47 -7.41 -13.95
C VAL A 352 2.02 -7.27 -14.43
N ALA A 353 1.02 -7.68 -13.64
CA ALA A 353 -0.38 -7.52 -13.98
C ALA A 353 -0.79 -6.04 -14.16
N GLY A 354 -0.50 -5.16 -13.20
CA GLY A 354 -0.77 -3.73 -13.36
C GLY A 354 0.22 -3.01 -14.27
N LEU A 355 1.48 -3.47 -14.35
CA LEU A 355 2.42 -2.93 -15.34
C LEU A 355 1.92 -3.17 -16.76
N SER A 356 1.37 -4.35 -17.04
CA SER A 356 0.81 -4.70 -18.35
C SER A 356 -0.38 -3.83 -18.70
N VAL A 357 -1.17 -3.43 -17.70
CA VAL A 357 -2.25 -2.44 -17.83
C VAL A 357 -1.69 -1.06 -18.19
N LEU A 358 -0.70 -0.56 -17.46
CA LEU A 358 -0.03 0.71 -17.74
C LEU A 358 0.55 0.75 -19.16
N LEU A 359 1.14 -0.35 -19.63
CA LEU A 359 1.69 -0.45 -20.99
C LEU A 359 0.60 -0.44 -22.07
N GLU A 360 -0.56 -1.07 -21.82
CA GLU A 360 -1.69 -1.05 -22.76
C GLU A 360 -2.33 0.35 -22.85
N GLU A 361 -2.46 1.05 -21.71
CA GLU A 361 -2.85 2.47 -21.69
C GLU A 361 -1.89 3.32 -22.54
N ALA A 362 -0.58 3.17 -22.33
CA ALA A 362 0.45 3.93 -23.04
C ALA A 362 0.44 3.69 -24.55
N LYS A 363 0.20 2.43 -24.97
CA LYS A 363 0.03 2.04 -26.37
C LYS A 363 -1.20 2.69 -27.00
N ALA A 364 -2.34 2.66 -26.32
CA ALA A 364 -3.59 3.27 -26.79
C ALA A 364 -3.44 4.80 -26.92
N ILE A 365 -2.93 5.48 -25.89
CA ILE A 365 -2.66 6.92 -25.92
C ILE A 365 -1.67 7.28 -27.02
N GLY A 366 -0.55 6.55 -27.14
CA GLY A 366 0.43 6.77 -28.20
C GLY A 366 -0.17 6.63 -29.60
N THR A 367 -1.07 5.67 -29.80
CA THR A 367 -1.84 5.50 -31.04
C THR A 367 -2.75 6.69 -31.32
N MET A 368 -3.48 7.17 -30.31
CA MET A 368 -4.30 8.38 -30.45
C MET A 368 -3.46 9.61 -30.79
N VAL A 369 -2.28 9.78 -30.18
CA VAL A 369 -1.38 10.91 -30.44
C VAL A 369 -0.82 10.88 -31.87
N LYS A 370 -0.44 9.70 -32.36
CA LYS A 370 -0.07 9.51 -33.78
C LYS A 370 -1.22 9.87 -34.73
N ASN A 371 -2.46 9.68 -34.29
CA ASN A 371 -3.68 10.06 -35.01
C ASN A 371 -4.17 11.49 -34.71
N GLY A 372 -3.32 12.34 -34.13
CA GLY A 372 -3.56 13.77 -33.99
C GLY A 372 -4.16 14.22 -32.65
N PHE A 373 -4.41 13.30 -31.71
CA PHE A 373 -4.69 13.70 -30.32
C PHE A 373 -3.48 14.45 -29.74
N LYS A 374 -3.74 15.53 -29.02
CA LYS A 374 -2.70 16.33 -28.35
C LYS A 374 -3.18 16.58 -26.93
N PRO A 375 -2.63 15.89 -25.92
CA PRO A 375 -3.08 16.10 -24.55
C PRO A 375 -2.83 17.54 -24.13
N LYS A 376 -3.73 18.12 -23.35
CA LYS A 376 -3.56 19.49 -22.85
C LYS A 376 -2.41 19.58 -21.85
N ARG A 377 -2.30 18.57 -20.98
CA ARG A 377 -1.28 18.44 -19.93
C ARG A 377 -0.21 17.45 -20.35
N THR A 378 0.95 17.52 -19.70
CA THR A 378 2.01 16.55 -19.94
C THR A 378 1.65 15.24 -19.26
N LEU A 379 1.72 14.14 -20.01
CA LEU A 379 1.57 12.79 -19.49
C LEU A 379 2.96 12.24 -19.19
N VAL A 380 3.14 11.66 -18.01
CA VAL A 380 4.40 11.03 -17.59
C VAL A 380 4.08 9.61 -17.13
N TYR A 381 4.53 8.62 -17.89
CA TYR A 381 4.38 7.21 -17.57
C TYR A 381 5.70 6.69 -17.00
N CYS A 382 5.63 5.99 -15.88
CA CYS A 382 6.79 5.52 -15.13
C CYS A 382 6.70 4.02 -14.87
N ALA A 383 7.76 3.29 -15.20
CA ALA A 383 7.98 1.93 -14.71
C ALA A 383 9.11 1.97 -13.67
N TRP A 384 8.78 1.67 -12.40
CA TRP A 384 9.71 1.75 -11.28
C TRP A 384 10.47 0.45 -11.05
N ASP A 385 11.74 0.53 -10.65
CA ASP A 385 12.56 -0.63 -10.24
C ASP A 385 12.78 -0.58 -8.71
N GLY A 386 13.06 -1.72 -8.10
CA GLY A 386 13.30 -1.88 -6.66
C GLY A 386 12.14 -1.49 -5.73
N GLU A 387 10.88 -1.57 -6.17
CA GLU A 387 9.73 -1.38 -5.27
C GLU A 387 9.74 -2.44 -4.16
N GLU A 388 9.99 -3.69 -4.54
CA GLU A 388 9.87 -4.85 -3.65
C GLU A 388 10.87 -4.77 -2.49
N GLN A 389 12.00 -4.10 -2.76
CA GLN A 389 13.07 -3.85 -1.80
C GLN A 389 12.87 -2.56 -0.99
N SER A 390 11.65 -2.01 -0.93
CA SER A 390 11.21 -0.82 -0.15
C SER A 390 11.11 0.48 -0.94
N LEU A 391 10.42 0.44 -2.09
CA LEU A 391 10.05 1.61 -2.90
C LEU A 391 11.26 2.38 -3.41
N LEU A 392 12.36 1.68 -3.73
CA LEU A 392 13.65 2.29 -4.03
C LEU A 392 13.54 3.22 -5.23
N GLY A 393 13.21 2.70 -6.41
CA GLY A 393 13.23 3.49 -7.65
C GLY A 393 12.30 4.69 -7.63
N SER A 394 11.06 4.54 -7.17
CA SER A 394 10.11 5.66 -7.09
C SER A 394 10.55 6.71 -6.07
N THR A 395 11.03 6.29 -4.89
CA THR A 395 11.52 7.22 -3.86
C THR A 395 12.73 7.99 -4.34
N GLU A 396 13.74 7.32 -4.92
CA GLU A 396 14.95 7.98 -5.42
C GLU A 396 14.62 8.99 -6.52
N TRP A 397 13.69 8.66 -7.42
CA TRP A 397 13.25 9.57 -8.46
C TRP A 397 12.50 10.79 -7.90
N VAL A 398 11.63 10.57 -6.93
CA VAL A 398 10.89 11.64 -6.26
C VAL A 398 11.82 12.59 -5.51
N GLU A 399 12.82 12.06 -4.80
CA GLU A 399 13.80 12.87 -4.07
C GLU A 399 14.72 13.64 -5.02
N HIS A 400 15.20 12.99 -6.08
CA HIS A 400 16.03 13.64 -7.11
C HIS A 400 15.30 14.80 -7.81
N HIS A 401 14.01 14.61 -8.14
CA HIS A 401 13.22 15.59 -8.88
C HIS A 401 12.27 16.43 -8.01
N ALA A 402 12.44 16.40 -6.68
CA ALA A 402 11.50 17.00 -5.73
C ALA A 402 11.14 18.46 -6.04
N LYS A 403 12.12 19.26 -6.49
CA LYS A 403 11.90 20.67 -6.85
C LYS A 403 10.97 20.83 -8.06
N GLU A 404 11.16 20.01 -9.09
CA GLU A 404 10.35 20.04 -10.30
C GLU A 404 8.95 19.48 -10.03
N LEU A 405 8.88 18.32 -9.36
CA LEU A 405 7.62 17.66 -9.04
C LEU A 405 6.72 18.52 -8.14
N LYS A 406 7.29 19.20 -7.14
CA LYS A 406 6.54 20.15 -6.32
C LYS A 406 5.90 21.26 -7.15
N GLN A 407 6.46 21.64 -8.29
CA GLN A 407 5.91 22.69 -9.14
C GLN A 407 4.93 22.16 -10.19
N LYS A 408 5.23 20.99 -10.78
CA LYS A 408 4.58 20.51 -11.99
C LYS A 408 3.62 19.34 -11.79
N ALA A 409 3.86 18.47 -10.81
CA ALA A 409 3.02 17.29 -10.61
C ALA A 409 1.63 17.71 -10.10
N VAL A 410 0.61 17.41 -10.92
CA VAL A 410 -0.81 17.60 -10.59
C VAL A 410 -1.29 16.43 -9.74
N THR A 411 -0.99 15.21 -10.19
CA THR A 411 -1.37 13.98 -9.50
C THR A 411 -0.40 12.85 -9.83
N TYR A 412 -0.38 11.82 -8.98
CA TYR A 412 0.25 10.53 -9.23
C TYR A 412 -0.81 9.41 -9.18
N ILE A 413 -0.86 8.56 -10.20
CA ILE A 413 -1.80 7.44 -10.29
C ILE A 413 -1.00 6.14 -10.28
N ASN A 414 -1.23 5.32 -9.27
CA ASN A 414 -0.57 4.06 -9.04
C ASN A 414 -1.48 2.88 -9.41
N THR A 415 -0.85 1.83 -9.89
CA THR A 415 -1.36 0.46 -9.83
C THR A 415 -0.20 -0.43 -9.41
N ASP A 416 -0.52 -1.66 -9.08
CA ASP A 416 0.42 -2.67 -8.59
C ASP A 416 -0.01 -4.01 -9.20
N GLY A 417 -0.27 -5.05 -8.41
CA GLY A 417 -1.00 -6.24 -8.87
C GLY A 417 -2.46 -5.99 -9.31
N ASN A 418 -3.10 -7.01 -9.89
CA ASN A 418 -4.50 -6.96 -10.29
C ASN A 418 -5.16 -8.34 -10.31
N GLY A 419 -6.39 -8.44 -9.81
CA GLY A 419 -7.17 -9.68 -9.82
C GLY A 419 -8.65 -9.45 -10.16
N ARG A 420 -9.45 -10.51 -10.01
CA ARG A 420 -10.90 -10.46 -10.23
C ARG A 420 -11.65 -9.91 -9.02
N GLY A 421 -12.73 -9.19 -9.29
CA GLY A 421 -13.77 -8.89 -8.30
C GLY A 421 -14.16 -7.43 -8.25
N PHE A 422 -13.93 -6.78 -7.12
CA PHE A 422 -14.41 -5.43 -6.86
C PHE A 422 -13.27 -4.41 -6.98
N LEU A 423 -13.57 -3.24 -7.52
CA LEU A 423 -12.62 -2.12 -7.52
C LEU A 423 -12.28 -1.72 -6.07
N SER A 424 -10.98 -1.62 -5.81
CA SER A 424 -10.41 -0.89 -4.69
C SER A 424 -9.78 0.39 -5.21
N ALA A 425 -10.05 1.51 -4.54
CA ALA A 425 -9.39 2.76 -4.81
C ALA A 425 -9.04 3.46 -3.49
N GLY A 426 -7.82 3.95 -3.40
CA GLY A 426 -7.35 4.77 -2.27
C GLY A 426 -6.62 6.00 -2.75
N GLY A 427 -6.60 7.08 -1.97
CA GLY A 427 -5.86 8.28 -2.35
C GLY A 427 -6.21 9.56 -1.62
N SER A 428 -5.81 10.65 -2.27
CA SER A 428 -6.28 12.00 -1.94
C SER A 428 -7.79 12.07 -2.09
N HIS A 429 -8.47 12.35 -0.99
CA HIS A 429 -9.92 12.45 -0.96
C HIS A 429 -10.45 13.70 -1.67
N ALA A 430 -9.56 14.62 -2.11
CA ALA A 430 -9.95 15.72 -2.96
C ALA A 430 -10.35 15.26 -4.38
N LEU A 431 -10.01 14.02 -4.75
CA LEU A 431 -10.33 13.37 -6.03
C LEU A 431 -11.47 12.32 -5.90
N LYS A 432 -12.19 12.26 -4.76
CA LYS A 432 -13.29 11.30 -4.52
C LYS A 432 -14.33 11.31 -5.66
N ASP A 433 -14.71 12.49 -6.13
CA ASP A 433 -15.77 12.65 -7.12
C ASP A 433 -15.30 12.18 -8.50
N LEU A 434 -14.04 12.44 -8.87
CA LEU A 434 -13.43 11.89 -10.08
C LEU A 434 -13.49 10.35 -10.08
N VAL A 435 -13.12 9.72 -8.96
CA VAL A 435 -13.15 8.26 -8.82
C VAL A 435 -14.58 7.73 -8.86
N THR A 436 -15.52 8.44 -8.23
CA THR A 436 -16.94 8.08 -8.24
C THR A 436 -17.51 8.10 -9.66
N ASP A 437 -17.24 9.17 -10.42
CA ASP A 437 -17.71 9.31 -11.80
C ASP A 437 -17.13 8.18 -12.68
N ILE A 438 -15.82 7.93 -12.61
CA ILE A 438 -15.17 6.87 -13.40
C ILE A 438 -15.74 5.49 -13.05
N ALA A 439 -15.92 5.19 -11.76
CA ALA A 439 -16.49 3.92 -11.33
C ALA A 439 -17.95 3.75 -11.78
N GLY A 440 -18.69 4.85 -11.94
CA GLY A 440 -20.05 4.85 -12.51
C GLY A 440 -20.09 4.61 -14.01
N ASP A 441 -19.06 5.06 -14.73
CA ASP A 441 -19.01 5.01 -16.20
C ASP A 441 -18.41 3.70 -16.75
N VAL A 442 -17.47 3.08 -16.03
CA VAL A 442 -16.83 1.82 -16.46
C VAL A 442 -17.67 0.62 -16.03
N GLN A 443 -17.89 -0.30 -16.98
CA GLN A 443 -18.65 -1.52 -16.73
C GLN A 443 -17.79 -2.59 -16.09
N ASP A 444 -18.39 -3.29 -15.13
CA ASP A 444 -17.87 -4.49 -14.55
C ASP A 444 -17.95 -5.66 -15.57
N PRO A 445 -16.83 -6.35 -15.85
CA PRO A 445 -16.75 -7.32 -16.94
C PRO A 445 -17.58 -8.59 -16.71
N LEU A 446 -17.93 -8.94 -15.47
CA LEU A 446 -18.72 -10.14 -15.17
C LEU A 446 -20.22 -9.86 -15.13
N THR A 447 -20.63 -8.73 -14.58
CA THR A 447 -22.04 -8.41 -14.32
C THR A 447 -22.66 -7.50 -15.38
N GLY A 448 -21.85 -6.77 -16.16
CA GLY A 448 -22.32 -5.75 -17.10
C GLY A 448 -22.96 -4.53 -16.43
N LYS A 449 -22.87 -4.40 -15.10
CA LYS A 449 -23.28 -3.20 -14.34
C LYS A 449 -22.11 -2.24 -14.22
N SER A 450 -22.35 -1.02 -13.75
CA SER A 450 -21.23 -0.14 -13.41
C SER A 450 -20.41 -0.76 -12.26
N ILE A 451 -19.10 -0.52 -12.27
CA ILE A 451 -18.22 -0.93 -11.17
C ILE A 451 -18.68 -0.33 -9.84
N LEU A 452 -19.19 0.91 -9.86
CA LEU A 452 -19.74 1.58 -8.69
C LEU A 452 -20.95 0.82 -8.13
N ASP A 453 -21.93 0.47 -8.96
CA ASP A 453 -23.12 -0.27 -8.52
C ASP A 453 -22.73 -1.61 -7.89
N ARG A 454 -21.79 -2.33 -8.51
CA ARG A 454 -21.29 -3.60 -7.98
C ARG A 454 -20.58 -3.42 -6.64
N LYS A 455 -19.73 -2.39 -6.51
CA LYS A 455 -19.03 -2.09 -5.25
C LYS A 455 -19.98 -1.69 -4.13
N LEU A 456 -20.96 -0.83 -4.42
CA LEU A 456 -21.96 -0.40 -3.45
C LEU A 456 -22.81 -1.59 -2.98
N ALA A 457 -23.25 -2.44 -3.92
CA ALA A 457 -24.00 -3.67 -3.59
C ALA A 457 -23.19 -4.58 -2.66
N ASN A 458 -21.92 -4.84 -2.97
CA ASN A 458 -21.06 -5.66 -2.11
C ASN A 458 -20.92 -5.05 -0.71
N THR A 459 -20.68 -3.74 -0.62
CA THR A 459 -20.52 -3.02 0.65
C THR A 459 -21.77 -3.12 1.52
N VAL A 460 -22.97 -3.01 0.92
CA VAL A 460 -24.24 -3.19 1.63
C VAL A 460 -24.41 -4.62 2.12
N ILE A 461 -24.09 -5.63 1.30
CA ILE A 461 -24.27 -7.04 1.67
C ILE A 461 -23.31 -7.45 2.79
N SER A 462 -22.06 -6.99 2.75
CA SER A 462 -21.02 -7.28 3.74
C SER A 462 -21.23 -6.62 5.11
N ALA A 463 -22.09 -5.60 5.22
CA ALA A 463 -22.35 -4.95 6.50
C ALA A 463 -23.06 -5.89 7.50
N THR A 464 -22.68 -5.82 8.78
CA THR A 464 -23.09 -6.82 9.79
C THR A 464 -24.41 -6.48 10.49
N SER A 465 -24.87 -5.22 10.44
CA SER A 465 -26.13 -4.81 11.08
C SER A 465 -27.15 -4.18 10.11
N PRO A 466 -28.46 -4.37 10.34
CA PRO A 466 -29.51 -3.72 9.54
C PRO A 466 -29.39 -2.19 9.49
N GLN A 467 -28.96 -1.56 10.59
CA GLN A 467 -28.76 -0.11 10.66
C GLN A 467 -27.62 0.36 9.75
N GLN A 468 -26.52 -0.40 9.70
CA GLN A 468 -25.43 -0.12 8.77
C GLN A 468 -25.89 -0.31 7.32
N LYS A 469 -26.63 -1.39 7.02
CA LYS A 469 -27.19 -1.63 5.68
C LYS A 469 -28.09 -0.48 5.23
N GLN A 470 -29.00 -0.03 6.09
CA GLN A 470 -29.89 1.10 5.80
C GLN A 470 -29.12 2.39 5.49
N LYS A 471 -28.06 2.69 6.27
CA LYS A 471 -27.18 3.84 6.02
C LYS A 471 -26.44 3.72 4.69
N LEU A 472 -25.95 2.53 4.35
CA LEU A 472 -25.18 2.28 3.13
C LEU A 472 -26.06 2.24 1.87
N LEU A 473 -27.33 1.83 1.98
CA LEU A 473 -28.29 1.88 0.87
C LEU A 473 -28.53 3.29 0.32
N ALA A 474 -28.35 4.32 1.14
CA ALA A 474 -28.47 5.72 0.74
C ALA A 474 -27.21 6.27 0.05
N LYS A 475 -26.08 5.56 0.11
CA LYS A 475 -24.81 5.99 -0.48
C LYS A 475 -24.83 5.79 -1.99
N LYS A 476 -24.37 6.81 -2.72
CA LYS A 476 -24.25 6.80 -4.20
C LYS A 476 -22.83 7.12 -4.68
N GLU A 477 -21.89 7.22 -3.75
CA GLU A 477 -20.53 7.67 -4.01
C GLU A 477 -19.54 6.57 -3.67
N PHE A 478 -18.40 6.56 -4.36
CA PHE A 478 -17.33 5.62 -4.07
C PHE A 478 -16.67 5.96 -2.72
N ALA A 479 -16.50 4.96 -1.86
CA ALA A 479 -15.77 5.10 -0.62
C ALA A 479 -14.26 4.96 -0.87
N LEU A 480 -13.60 6.10 -1.12
CA LEU A 480 -12.15 6.14 -1.30
C LEU A 480 -11.43 5.83 0.02
N GLN A 481 -10.41 4.96 -0.03
CA GLN A 481 -9.60 4.63 1.14
C GLN A 481 -8.45 5.65 1.33
N ALA A 482 -7.96 5.81 2.55
CA ALA A 482 -6.73 6.56 2.77
C ALA A 482 -5.51 5.69 2.46
N LEU A 483 -4.46 6.30 1.91
CA LEU A 483 -3.22 5.61 1.57
C LEU A 483 -2.22 5.63 2.73
N GLY A 484 -1.76 4.45 3.11
CA GLY A 484 -0.65 4.23 4.05
C GLY A 484 0.65 4.14 3.26
N THR A 485 1.42 3.07 3.42
CA THR A 485 2.56 2.79 2.52
C THR A 485 2.38 1.41 1.88
N GLY A 486 3.41 0.93 1.20
CA GLY A 486 3.41 -0.39 0.55
C GLY A 486 3.12 -0.37 -0.93
N SER A 487 3.26 0.80 -1.59
CA SER A 487 3.51 0.92 -3.02
C SER A 487 4.05 2.32 -3.32
N ASP A 488 4.37 2.59 -4.59
CA ASP A 488 5.18 3.72 -5.07
C ASP A 488 4.59 5.11 -4.83
N TYR A 489 3.30 5.22 -4.46
CA TYR A 489 2.66 6.50 -4.15
C TYR A 489 3.20 7.17 -2.89
N SER A 490 3.94 6.46 -2.03
CA SER A 490 4.36 6.93 -0.69
C SER A 490 5.17 8.23 -0.75
N ALA A 491 6.17 8.30 -1.62
CA ALA A 491 7.00 9.50 -1.78
C ALA A 491 6.25 10.68 -2.42
N PHE A 492 5.29 10.39 -3.32
CA PHE A 492 4.45 11.42 -3.92
C PHE A 492 3.52 12.07 -2.90
N LEU A 493 2.70 11.26 -2.22
CA LEU A 493 1.67 11.78 -1.32
C LEU A 493 2.24 12.25 0.01
N GLN A 494 3.00 11.40 0.68
CA GLN A 494 3.27 11.61 2.10
C GLN A 494 4.51 12.46 2.36
N HIS A 495 5.44 12.46 1.40
CA HIS A 495 6.65 13.27 1.46
C HIS A 495 6.50 14.60 0.70
N LEU A 496 6.00 14.58 -0.55
CA LEU A 496 5.85 15.78 -1.37
C LEU A 496 4.45 16.43 -1.36
N GLY A 497 3.43 15.78 -0.80
CA GLY A 497 2.06 16.30 -0.79
C GLY A 497 1.42 16.35 -2.18
N ILE A 498 1.87 15.51 -3.11
CA ILE A 498 1.27 15.39 -4.45
C ILE A 498 0.02 14.51 -4.31
N PRO A 499 -1.18 15.01 -4.65
CA PRO A 499 -2.39 14.21 -4.64
C PRO A 499 -2.15 12.90 -5.41
N SER A 500 -2.49 11.77 -4.80
CA SER A 500 -2.21 10.46 -5.37
C SER A 500 -3.42 9.55 -5.33
N LEU A 501 -3.53 8.64 -6.29
CA LEU A 501 -4.55 7.59 -6.36
C LEU A 501 -3.86 6.23 -6.53
N ASN A 502 -4.46 5.17 -5.99
CA ASN A 502 -4.08 3.79 -6.24
C ASN A 502 -5.33 3.01 -6.64
N PHE A 503 -5.26 2.25 -7.73
CA PHE A 503 -6.36 1.42 -8.23
C PHE A 503 -5.96 -0.05 -8.29
N SER A 504 -6.88 -0.94 -7.95
CA SER A 504 -6.75 -2.38 -8.20
C SER A 504 -8.12 -3.07 -8.18
N PHE A 505 -8.24 -4.22 -8.82
CA PHE A 505 -9.37 -5.14 -8.60
C PHE A 505 -8.93 -6.34 -7.77
N GLY A 506 -9.86 -6.89 -6.99
CA GLY A 506 -9.63 -8.08 -6.18
C GLY A 506 -10.85 -8.50 -5.36
N GLY A 507 -10.65 -9.44 -4.44
CA GLY A 507 -11.70 -9.97 -3.56
C GLY A 507 -12.47 -11.16 -4.13
N GLU A 508 -12.18 -11.59 -5.36
CA GLU A 508 -12.70 -12.83 -5.96
C GLU A 508 -11.57 -13.65 -6.65
N SER A 509 -10.34 -13.42 -6.21
CA SER A 509 -9.11 -14.01 -6.75
C SER A 509 -8.10 -14.32 -5.64
N GLU A 510 -8.60 -14.77 -4.50
CA GLU A 510 -7.75 -15.12 -3.35
C GLU A 510 -6.75 -16.22 -3.73
N GLY A 511 -5.55 -16.14 -3.14
CA GLY A 511 -4.48 -17.07 -3.42
C GLY A 511 -3.25 -16.81 -2.55
N GLY A 512 -2.31 -17.76 -2.61
CA GLY A 512 -1.11 -17.80 -1.81
C GLY A 512 0.19 -17.68 -2.62
N ASP A 513 0.11 -17.30 -3.88
CA ASP A 513 1.25 -17.09 -4.76
C ASP A 513 2.14 -15.92 -4.32
N TYR A 514 1.60 -14.94 -3.60
CA TYR A 514 2.28 -13.71 -3.20
C TYR A 514 3.73 -13.94 -2.70
N HIS A 515 4.68 -13.30 -3.38
CA HIS A 515 6.14 -13.33 -3.16
C HIS A 515 6.78 -14.74 -3.13
N SER A 516 6.12 -15.73 -3.72
CA SER A 516 6.64 -17.10 -3.90
C SER A 516 7.19 -17.28 -5.32
N ILE A 517 7.88 -18.40 -5.58
CA ILE A 517 8.23 -18.75 -6.97
C ILE A 517 7.00 -19.03 -7.84
N TYR A 518 5.81 -19.20 -7.24
CA TYR A 518 4.56 -19.51 -7.94
C TYR A 518 3.70 -18.28 -8.26
N ASP A 519 4.14 -17.08 -7.88
CA ASP A 519 3.66 -15.86 -8.53
C ASP A 519 4.13 -15.86 -9.98
N SER A 520 3.35 -16.54 -10.81
CA SER A 520 3.73 -17.03 -12.13
C SER A 520 2.54 -16.91 -13.06
N TYR A 521 2.82 -16.83 -14.37
CA TYR A 521 1.77 -16.74 -15.38
C TYR A 521 0.75 -17.88 -15.27
N ASN A 522 1.21 -19.10 -14.97
CA ASN A 522 0.33 -20.26 -14.84
C ASN A 522 -0.61 -20.17 -13.64
N HIS A 523 -0.15 -19.66 -12.49
CA HIS A 523 -1.04 -19.40 -11.36
C HIS A 523 -2.03 -18.28 -11.73
N TYR A 524 -1.53 -17.18 -12.29
CA TYR A 524 -2.33 -16.02 -12.65
C TYR A 524 -3.52 -16.37 -13.56
N VAL A 525 -3.27 -17.08 -14.66
CA VAL A 525 -4.34 -17.43 -15.63
C VAL A 525 -5.31 -18.50 -15.12
N ARG A 526 -5.01 -19.18 -14.01
CA ARG A 526 -5.91 -20.16 -13.42
C ARG A 526 -6.77 -19.54 -12.33
N PHE A 527 -6.18 -18.64 -11.54
CA PHE A 527 -6.76 -18.25 -10.26
C PHE A 527 -6.92 -16.74 -10.05
N LYS A 528 -6.21 -15.91 -10.82
CA LYS A 528 -6.24 -14.44 -10.66
C LYS A 528 -7.24 -13.78 -11.59
N ASP A 529 -6.92 -13.73 -12.87
CA ASP A 529 -7.76 -13.15 -13.93
C ASP A 529 -7.65 -13.97 -15.23
N PRO A 530 -8.32 -15.14 -15.31
CA PRO A 530 -8.09 -16.13 -16.36
C PRO A 530 -8.26 -15.65 -17.80
N ASP A 531 -9.09 -14.65 -18.03
CA ASP A 531 -9.37 -14.13 -19.37
C ASP A 531 -8.96 -12.66 -19.54
N PHE A 532 -8.21 -12.12 -18.56
CA PHE A 532 -7.66 -10.77 -18.51
C PHE A 532 -8.70 -9.64 -18.56
N SER A 533 -9.99 -9.95 -18.32
CA SER A 533 -11.07 -8.98 -18.46
C SER A 533 -11.02 -7.92 -17.36
N TYR A 534 -10.51 -8.22 -16.16
CA TYR A 534 -10.30 -7.20 -15.13
C TYR A 534 -9.05 -6.38 -15.35
N GLY A 535 -8.01 -6.95 -15.98
CA GLY A 535 -6.89 -6.16 -16.51
C GLY A 535 -7.39 -5.08 -17.48
N LEU A 536 -8.29 -5.44 -18.39
CA LEU A 536 -8.93 -4.49 -19.31
C LEU A 536 -9.76 -3.43 -18.57
N ALA A 537 -10.57 -3.83 -17.59
CA ALA A 537 -11.36 -2.91 -16.78
C ALA A 537 -10.47 -1.94 -15.97
N LEU A 538 -9.35 -2.41 -15.42
CA LEU A 538 -8.37 -1.56 -14.73
C LEU A 538 -7.74 -0.54 -15.70
N ALA A 539 -7.41 -0.95 -16.92
CA ALA A 539 -6.91 -0.05 -17.96
C ALA A 539 -7.91 1.06 -18.32
N GLN A 540 -9.21 0.74 -18.34
CA GLN A 540 -10.26 1.75 -18.52
C GLN A 540 -10.34 2.70 -17.31
N VAL A 541 -10.33 2.19 -16.08
CA VAL A 541 -10.40 3.02 -14.87
C VAL A 541 -9.20 3.97 -14.77
N ALA A 542 -7.98 3.44 -14.81
CA ALA A 542 -6.76 4.22 -14.68
C ALA A 542 -6.53 5.15 -15.89
N GLY A 543 -6.78 4.64 -17.11
CA GLY A 543 -6.66 5.42 -18.34
C GLY A 543 -7.66 6.58 -18.41
N ARG A 544 -8.92 6.37 -18.03
CA ARG A 544 -9.91 7.46 -17.95
C ARG A 544 -9.57 8.47 -16.86
N ALA A 545 -8.97 8.05 -15.74
CA ALA A 545 -8.45 9.00 -14.75
C ALA A 545 -7.35 9.89 -15.37
N VAL A 546 -6.41 9.30 -16.11
CA VAL A 546 -5.36 10.04 -16.82
C VAL A 546 -5.96 11.01 -17.85
N LEU A 547 -6.91 10.57 -18.68
CA LEU A 547 -7.54 11.40 -19.72
C LEU A 547 -8.35 12.55 -19.11
N ARG A 548 -9.23 12.27 -18.15
CA ARG A 548 -10.05 13.31 -17.49
C ARG A 548 -9.18 14.37 -16.83
N LEU A 549 -8.12 13.95 -16.13
CA LEU A 549 -7.18 14.88 -15.50
C LEU A 549 -6.37 15.65 -16.56
N SER A 550 -5.97 15.00 -17.65
CA SER A 550 -5.26 15.64 -18.76
C SER A 550 -6.10 16.70 -19.44
N GLU A 551 -7.36 16.41 -19.71
CA GLU A 551 -8.21 17.20 -20.62
C GLU A 551 -9.14 18.18 -19.91
N ALA A 552 -9.29 18.07 -18.58
CA ALA A 552 -10.13 18.96 -17.78
C ALA A 552 -9.78 20.45 -18.00
N GLU A 553 -10.81 21.27 -18.21
CA GLU A 553 -10.63 22.74 -18.29
C GLU A 553 -10.23 23.29 -16.91
N ILE A 554 -10.98 22.87 -15.90
CA ILE A 554 -10.71 23.12 -14.48
C ILE A 554 -10.52 21.76 -13.83
N LEU A 555 -9.36 21.54 -13.21
CA LEU A 555 -9.00 20.26 -12.61
C LEU A 555 -10.10 19.76 -11.64
N PRO A 556 -10.41 18.46 -11.64
CA PRO A 556 -11.51 17.86 -10.90
C PRO A 556 -11.21 17.66 -9.40
N PHE A 557 -10.75 18.71 -8.70
CA PHE A 557 -10.61 18.73 -7.25
C PHE A 557 -11.85 19.35 -6.59
N SER A 558 -12.60 18.59 -5.80
CA SER A 558 -13.80 19.08 -5.09
C SER A 558 -13.55 19.41 -3.62
N PHE A 559 -12.58 18.75 -2.99
CA PHE A 559 -12.23 18.86 -1.57
C PHE A 559 -13.33 18.48 -0.56
N ASP A 560 -14.56 18.18 -1.01
CA ASP A 560 -15.64 17.68 -0.14
C ASP A 560 -15.25 16.37 0.53
N GLY A 561 -14.81 15.39 -0.28
CA GLY A 561 -14.34 14.12 0.24
C GLY A 561 -13.20 14.28 1.25
N LEU A 562 -12.31 15.25 1.03
CA LEU A 562 -11.21 15.54 1.96
C LEU A 562 -11.71 16.12 3.28
N GLN A 563 -12.64 17.07 3.24
CA GLN A 563 -13.22 17.63 4.46
C GLN A 563 -14.04 16.58 5.23
N GLU A 564 -14.83 15.76 4.54
CA GLU A 564 -15.58 14.64 5.13
C GLU A 564 -14.64 13.63 5.81
N ALA A 565 -13.52 13.30 5.15
CA ALA A 565 -12.51 12.40 5.67
C ALA A 565 -11.86 12.97 6.93
N ILE A 566 -11.39 14.23 6.90
CA ILE A 566 -10.79 14.89 8.06
C ILE A 566 -11.77 14.93 9.24
N ASN A 567 -13.04 15.26 8.99
CA ASN A 567 -14.08 15.26 10.02
C ASN A 567 -14.31 13.86 10.60
N THR A 568 -14.36 12.84 9.75
CA THR A 568 -14.52 11.44 10.18
C THR A 568 -13.34 11.03 11.06
N TYR A 569 -12.11 11.28 10.62
CA TYR A 569 -10.91 10.92 11.37
C TYR A 569 -10.78 11.70 12.68
N ALA A 570 -11.18 12.98 12.71
CA ALA A 570 -11.21 13.78 13.94
C ALA A 570 -12.15 13.16 14.98
N ASN A 571 -13.36 12.76 14.56
CA ASN A 571 -14.33 12.07 15.42
C ASN A 571 -13.81 10.71 15.90
N GLU A 572 -13.12 9.95 15.05
CA GLU A 572 -12.49 8.69 15.44
C GLU A 572 -11.39 8.89 16.48
N VAL A 573 -10.53 9.91 16.35
CA VAL A 573 -9.47 10.20 17.33
C VAL A 573 -10.06 10.73 18.64
N GLN A 574 -11.11 11.55 18.58
CA GLN A 574 -11.82 11.98 19.78
C GLN A 574 -12.40 10.78 20.53
N LYS A 575 -13.13 9.91 19.82
CA LYS A 575 -13.70 8.69 20.40
C LYS A 575 -12.61 7.78 20.97
N LEU A 576 -11.49 7.63 20.26
CA LEU A 576 -10.34 6.86 20.77
C LEU A 576 -9.84 7.41 22.12
N GLY A 577 -9.80 8.74 22.29
CA GLY A 577 -9.39 9.36 23.56
C GLY A 577 -10.40 9.16 24.69
N GLU A 578 -11.69 9.09 24.38
CA GLU A 578 -12.76 8.75 25.32
C GLU A 578 -12.69 7.27 25.72
N ASP A 579 -12.58 6.38 24.73
CA ASP A 579 -12.50 4.93 24.92
C ASP A 579 -11.25 4.53 25.71
N LEU A 580 -10.07 5.08 25.39
CA LEU A 580 -8.82 4.81 26.12
C LEU A 580 -8.91 5.27 27.58
N ARG A 581 -9.57 6.40 27.84
CA ARG A 581 -9.73 6.92 29.20
C ARG A 581 -10.64 6.03 30.04
N LEU A 582 -11.77 5.62 29.47
CA LEU A 582 -12.67 4.67 30.11
C LEU A 582 -11.95 3.33 30.35
N PHE A 583 -11.24 2.83 29.33
CA PHE A 583 -10.48 1.59 29.43
C PHE A 583 -9.43 1.66 30.54
N HIS A 584 -8.57 2.70 30.57
CA HIS A 584 -7.57 2.86 31.63
C HIS A 584 -8.19 2.99 33.01
N ALA A 585 -9.31 3.70 33.14
CA ALA A 585 -10.02 3.83 34.42
C ALA A 585 -10.56 2.48 34.91
N VAL A 586 -11.18 1.69 34.02
CA VAL A 586 -11.68 0.35 34.34
C VAL A 586 -10.53 -0.60 34.66
N GLU A 587 -9.51 -0.72 33.80
CA GLU A 587 -8.36 -1.60 34.04
C GLU A 587 -7.66 -1.29 35.37
N ASN A 588 -7.44 -0.01 35.67
CA ASN A 588 -6.84 0.40 36.95
C ASN A 588 -7.73 0.06 38.15
N GLN A 589 -9.06 0.15 38.00
CA GLN A 589 -10.00 -0.26 39.05
C GLN A 589 -9.98 -1.79 39.25
N LEU A 590 -9.95 -2.57 38.16
CA LEU A 590 -9.82 -4.04 38.22
C LEU A 590 -8.52 -4.47 38.89
N ILE A 591 -7.41 -3.77 38.63
CA ILE A 591 -6.12 -3.99 39.29
C ILE A 591 -6.22 -3.65 40.79
N LYS A 592 -6.77 -2.49 41.13
CA LYS A 592 -6.94 -2.02 42.52
C LYS A 592 -7.80 -2.97 43.35
N ASP A 593 -8.88 -3.49 42.76
CA ASP A 593 -9.79 -4.44 43.40
C ASP A 593 -9.27 -5.89 43.37
N SER A 594 -8.04 -6.10 42.88
CA SER A 594 -7.37 -7.41 42.79
C SER A 594 -8.16 -8.46 41.98
N LEU A 595 -9.05 -8.04 41.09
CA LEU A 595 -9.94 -8.95 40.33
C LEU A 595 -9.16 -9.86 39.38
N TYR A 596 -8.08 -9.35 38.79
CA TYR A 596 -7.17 -10.17 37.98
C TYR A 596 -6.54 -11.32 38.77
N ALA A 597 -6.02 -11.03 39.96
CA ALA A 597 -5.40 -12.04 40.81
C ALA A 597 -6.43 -13.08 41.31
N LEU A 598 -7.67 -12.64 41.59
CA LEU A 598 -8.77 -13.54 41.99
C LEU A 598 -9.26 -14.43 40.83
N ALA A 599 -9.22 -13.94 39.60
CA ALA A 599 -9.66 -14.68 38.40
C ALA A 599 -8.57 -15.58 37.82
N ALA A 600 -7.29 -15.32 38.13
CA ALA A 600 -6.18 -16.14 37.68
C ALA A 600 -6.22 -17.55 38.30
N ASP A 601 -5.84 -18.57 37.53
CA ASP A 601 -5.65 -19.92 38.07
C ASP A 601 -4.39 -19.93 38.95
N PRO A 602 -4.47 -20.21 40.26
CA PRO A 602 -3.31 -20.25 41.15
C PRO A 602 -2.28 -21.32 40.77
N LYS A 603 -2.61 -22.25 39.87
CA LYS A 603 -1.71 -23.29 39.39
C LYS A 603 -0.91 -22.90 38.15
N GLU A 604 -1.25 -21.80 37.49
CA GLU A 604 -0.59 -21.34 36.26
C GLU A 604 0.22 -20.06 36.52
N PRO A 605 1.34 -19.85 35.80
CA PRO A 605 2.07 -18.58 35.87
C PRO A 605 1.19 -17.42 35.39
N TYR A 606 1.09 -16.39 36.22
CA TYR A 606 0.35 -15.18 35.91
C TYR A 606 1.06 -13.94 36.46
N VAL A 607 1.26 -12.96 35.59
CA VAL A 607 1.77 -11.64 35.98
C VAL A 607 0.61 -10.65 35.94
N GLN A 608 0.35 -10.00 37.08
CA GLN A 608 -0.69 -8.98 37.17
C GLN A 608 -0.34 -7.78 36.27
N PRO A 609 -1.31 -7.24 35.49
CA PRO A 609 -1.10 -6.05 34.70
C PRO A 609 -0.68 -4.85 35.55
N ILE A 610 0.17 -3.99 34.97
CA ILE A 610 0.63 -2.76 35.60
C ILE A 610 -0.43 -1.66 35.41
N PRO A 611 -0.71 -0.83 36.43
CA PRO A 611 -1.61 0.31 36.28
C PRO A 611 -1.21 1.22 35.11
N LYS A 612 -2.17 1.54 34.24
CA LYS A 612 -1.99 2.42 33.08
C LYS A 612 -2.09 3.89 33.50
N LYS A 613 -1.31 4.77 32.85
CA LYS A 613 -1.39 6.22 33.10
C LYS A 613 -2.78 6.76 32.75
N SER A 614 -3.30 7.68 33.54
CA SER A 614 -4.58 8.33 33.23
C SER A 614 -4.48 9.14 31.94
N VAL A 615 -5.50 9.03 31.08
CA VAL A 615 -5.61 9.79 29.83
C VAL A 615 -6.23 11.16 30.14
N PRO A 616 -5.55 12.29 29.84
CA PRO A 616 -6.10 13.63 30.04
C PRO A 616 -7.36 13.89 29.22
N ASN A 617 -8.14 14.89 29.63
CA ASN A 617 -9.25 15.37 28.82
C ASN A 617 -8.78 16.41 27.80
N PHE A 618 -8.69 16.01 26.53
CA PHE A 618 -8.30 16.90 25.45
C PHE A 618 -9.49 17.63 24.84
N SER A 619 -9.33 18.92 24.54
CA SER A 619 -10.33 19.69 23.79
C SER A 619 -10.09 19.58 22.30
N PHE A 620 -11.09 19.07 21.56
CA PHE A 620 -11.08 19.02 20.09
C PHE A 620 -11.77 20.23 19.45
N ALA A 621 -12.22 21.21 20.24
CA ALA A 621 -13.02 22.35 19.76
C ALA A 621 -12.31 23.12 18.63
N GLY A 622 -11.02 23.43 18.79
CA GLY A 622 -10.25 24.14 17.76
C GLY A 622 -10.06 23.35 16.45
N LEU A 623 -10.05 22.01 16.53
CA LEU A 623 -10.03 21.15 15.35
C LEU A 623 -11.38 21.17 14.65
N GLN A 624 -12.48 21.03 15.41
CA GLN A 624 -13.84 21.09 14.86
C GLN A 624 -14.13 22.45 14.23
N GLU A 625 -13.78 23.56 14.88
CA GLU A 625 -13.89 24.91 14.30
C GLU A 625 -13.09 25.04 12.99
N GLY A 626 -11.90 24.44 12.93
CA GLY A 626 -11.08 24.39 11.72
C GLY A 626 -11.76 23.63 10.59
N VAL A 627 -12.35 22.47 10.89
CA VAL A 627 -13.10 21.62 9.95
C VAL A 627 -14.37 22.33 9.45
N ASP A 628 -15.13 22.96 10.34
CA ASP A 628 -16.34 23.70 10.00
C ASP A 628 -16.00 24.93 9.13
N SER A 629 -14.91 25.63 9.48
CA SER A 629 -14.44 26.74 8.67
C SER A 629 -13.94 26.30 7.30
N LEU A 630 -13.31 25.13 7.19
CA LEU A 630 -12.90 24.54 5.92
C LEU A 630 -14.12 24.22 5.06
N SER A 631 -15.17 23.63 5.64
CA SER A 631 -16.43 23.35 4.96
C SER A 631 -17.05 24.62 4.34
N LYS A 632 -17.07 25.74 5.07
CA LYS A 632 -17.54 27.04 4.56
C LYS A 632 -16.70 27.53 3.37
N SER A 633 -15.38 27.41 3.44
CA SER A 633 -14.48 27.79 2.33
C SER A 633 -14.65 26.92 1.09
N ILE A 634 -14.93 25.62 1.26
CA ILE A 634 -15.25 24.71 0.15
C ILE A 634 -16.58 25.08 -0.50
N GLN A 635 -17.60 25.43 0.28
CA GLN A 635 -18.87 25.91 -0.27
C GLN A 635 -18.67 27.19 -1.10
N ALA A 636 -17.93 28.17 -0.58
CA ALA A 636 -17.60 29.39 -1.31
C ALA A 636 -16.73 29.13 -2.55
N LEU A 637 -15.83 28.13 -2.51
CA LEU A 637 -15.06 27.68 -3.68
C LEU A 637 -15.98 27.17 -4.79
N LYS A 638 -16.99 26.35 -4.46
CA LYS A 638 -17.97 25.84 -5.44
C LYS A 638 -18.77 26.95 -6.09
N GLU A 639 -19.24 27.92 -5.32
CA GLU A 639 -20.00 29.07 -5.83
C GLU A 639 -19.16 29.92 -6.78
N ARG A 640 -17.89 30.18 -6.43
CA ARG A 640 -16.95 30.89 -7.31
C ARG A 640 -16.64 30.09 -8.57
N ARG A 641 -16.48 28.77 -8.47
CA ARG A 641 -16.25 27.90 -9.64
C ARG A 641 -17.38 28.00 -10.67
N GLN A 642 -18.63 28.05 -10.23
CA GLN A 642 -19.80 28.13 -11.11
C GLN A 642 -19.87 29.44 -11.90
N THR A 643 -19.37 30.54 -11.33
CA THR A 643 -19.43 31.88 -11.93
C THR A 643 -18.12 32.28 -12.62
N PHE A 644 -17.07 31.48 -12.46
CA PHE A 644 -15.75 31.76 -13.00
C PHE A 644 -15.74 31.82 -14.53
N LYS A 645 -15.26 32.94 -15.08
CA LYS A 645 -15.02 33.15 -16.51
C LYS A 645 -13.57 33.59 -16.69
N GLY A 646 -12.69 32.61 -16.88
CA GLY A 646 -11.26 32.84 -17.03
C GLY A 646 -10.78 32.70 -18.47
N ASN A 647 -9.82 33.54 -18.87
CA ASN A 647 -9.00 33.25 -20.05
C ASN A 647 -7.96 32.15 -19.73
N LYS A 648 -7.17 31.73 -20.72
CA LYS A 648 -6.15 30.67 -20.55
C LYS A 648 -5.17 30.92 -19.39
N LYS A 649 -4.76 32.18 -19.17
CA LYS A 649 -3.83 32.52 -18.06
C LYS A 649 -4.51 32.37 -16.70
N ALA A 650 -5.77 32.79 -16.58
CA ALA A 650 -6.55 32.61 -15.37
C ALA A 650 -6.82 31.12 -15.07
N LEU A 651 -7.12 30.32 -16.10
CA LEU A 651 -7.28 28.86 -15.96
C LEU A 651 -6.00 28.19 -15.46
N ALA A 652 -4.84 28.52 -16.03
CA ALA A 652 -3.55 27.99 -15.56
C ALA A 652 -3.28 28.35 -14.09
N LEU A 653 -3.59 29.57 -13.67
CA LEU A 653 -3.42 30.00 -12.28
C LEU A 653 -4.35 29.22 -11.34
N VAL A 654 -5.63 29.12 -11.68
CA VAL A 654 -6.63 28.37 -10.91
C VAL A 654 -6.25 26.90 -10.79
N ASN A 655 -5.91 26.24 -11.90
CA ASN A 655 -5.49 24.84 -11.89
C ASN A 655 -4.27 24.65 -11.01
N LYS A 656 -3.27 25.53 -11.14
CA LYS A 656 -2.11 25.55 -10.24
C LYS A 656 -2.48 25.67 -8.78
N GLN A 657 -3.42 26.55 -8.42
CA GLN A 657 -3.86 26.66 -7.03
C GLN A 657 -4.58 25.40 -6.54
N LEU A 658 -5.41 24.76 -7.38
CA LEU A 658 -6.14 23.55 -7.04
C LEU A 658 -5.18 22.40 -6.67
N PHE A 659 -4.26 22.01 -7.56
CA PHE A 659 -3.37 20.87 -7.29
C PHE A 659 -2.25 21.18 -6.29
N GLN A 660 -2.03 22.45 -5.94
CA GLN A 660 -1.11 22.85 -4.87
C GLN A 660 -1.78 22.93 -3.50
N ALA A 661 -3.11 22.97 -3.42
CA ALA A 661 -3.82 23.21 -2.17
C ALA A 661 -3.48 22.16 -1.10
N GLU A 662 -3.46 20.87 -1.47
CA GLU A 662 -3.21 19.76 -0.54
C GLU A 662 -1.80 19.78 0.07
N LYS A 663 -0.81 20.36 -0.61
CA LYS A 663 0.55 20.55 -0.06
C LYS A 663 0.57 21.45 1.17
N SER A 664 -0.49 22.22 1.41
CA SER A 664 -0.68 23.00 2.65
C SER A 664 -0.86 22.12 3.90
N LEU A 665 -1.13 20.82 3.71
CA LEU A 665 -1.25 19.81 4.76
C LEU A 665 0.10 19.21 5.19
N LEU A 666 1.21 19.64 4.60
CA LEU A 666 2.53 19.18 5.01
C LEU A 666 3.00 19.88 6.29
N LEU A 667 3.54 19.09 7.21
CA LEU A 667 4.29 19.51 8.38
C LEU A 667 5.73 19.85 7.96
N GLU A 668 6.21 21.03 8.37
CA GLU A 668 7.53 21.52 7.97
C GLU A 668 8.67 20.62 8.48
N LYS A 669 8.54 20.15 9.73
CA LYS A 669 9.50 19.24 10.38
C LYS A 669 9.20 17.75 10.16
N GLY A 670 8.10 17.44 9.47
CA GLY A 670 7.57 16.07 9.39
C GLY A 670 6.94 15.58 10.70
N LEU A 671 6.58 14.30 10.71
CA LEU A 671 5.99 13.62 11.85
C LEU A 671 7.04 13.28 12.92
N PRO A 672 6.67 13.23 14.22
CA PRO A 672 7.56 12.78 15.28
C PRO A 672 8.15 11.40 14.99
N ARG A 673 9.43 11.18 15.33
CA ARG A 673 10.20 9.93 15.09
C ARG A 673 10.47 9.57 13.63
N ARG A 674 9.73 10.14 12.67
CA ARG A 674 9.79 9.81 11.24
C ARG A 674 9.61 11.05 10.35
N PRO A 675 10.56 12.00 10.40
CA PRO A 675 10.42 13.32 9.77
C PRO A 675 10.30 13.27 8.23
N TRP A 676 10.68 12.15 7.60
CA TRP A 676 10.52 11.97 6.16
C TRP A 676 9.05 11.99 5.73
N TYR A 677 8.16 11.42 6.56
CA TYR A 677 6.72 11.53 6.37
C TYR A 677 6.23 12.90 6.86
N LYS A 678 5.64 13.68 5.96
CA LYS A 678 5.28 15.08 6.21
C LYS A 678 3.79 15.35 6.21
N HIS A 679 2.97 14.50 5.60
CA HIS A 679 1.55 14.74 5.46
C HIS A 679 0.79 14.62 6.79
N SER A 680 0.07 15.66 7.20
CA SER A 680 -0.62 15.70 8.51
C SER A 680 -1.87 14.81 8.58
N ILE A 681 -2.39 14.35 7.44
CA ILE A 681 -3.62 13.53 7.37
C ILE A 681 -3.33 12.04 7.12
N TYR A 682 -2.23 11.72 6.42
CA TYR A 682 -1.98 10.37 5.89
C TYR A 682 -0.52 9.99 6.13
N ALA A 683 -0.29 8.87 6.80
CA ALA A 683 1.03 8.23 6.87
C ALA A 683 0.83 6.72 7.07
N PRO A 684 1.84 5.87 6.80
CA PRO A 684 1.81 4.52 7.33
C PRO A 684 1.70 4.53 8.85
N GLY A 685 1.29 3.44 9.48
CA GLY A 685 1.27 3.40 10.94
C GLY A 685 2.60 2.94 11.52
N PHE A 686 3.06 3.61 12.57
CA PHE A 686 4.36 3.34 13.18
C PHE A 686 4.52 1.89 13.67
N TYR A 687 3.44 1.28 14.20
CA TYR A 687 3.39 -0.13 14.61
C TYR A 687 2.40 -0.99 13.80
N THR A 688 1.85 -0.48 12.69
CA THR A 688 0.96 -1.25 11.79
C THR A 688 1.53 -1.42 10.38
N GLY A 689 2.56 -0.65 10.02
CA GLY A 689 3.24 -0.70 8.72
C GLY A 689 2.41 -0.15 7.57
N TYR A 690 2.16 -0.97 6.53
CA TYR A 690 1.39 -0.60 5.34
C TYR A 690 0.04 0.07 5.66
N GLY A 691 -0.65 -0.42 6.71
CA GLY A 691 -1.91 0.16 7.14
C GLY A 691 -1.78 1.64 7.49
N VAL A 692 -2.62 2.47 6.89
CA VAL A 692 -2.64 3.91 7.12
C VAL A 692 -2.99 4.26 8.57
N LYS A 693 -2.26 5.22 9.14
CA LYS A 693 -2.70 5.99 10.30
C LYS A 693 -3.21 7.35 9.82
N THR A 694 -4.49 7.59 10.08
CA THR A 694 -5.15 8.85 9.77
C THR A 694 -4.97 9.85 10.91
N LEU A 695 -4.67 11.10 10.57
CA LEU A 695 -4.23 12.13 11.52
C LEU A 695 -3.06 11.63 12.41
N PRO A 696 -1.99 11.08 11.80
CA PRO A 696 -1.01 10.24 12.48
C PRO A 696 -0.38 10.92 13.70
N GLY A 697 -0.03 12.21 13.60
CA GLY A 697 0.62 12.94 14.69
C GLY A 697 -0.19 12.98 16.00
N ILE A 698 -1.52 13.13 15.91
CA ILE A 698 -2.37 13.11 17.12
C ILE A 698 -2.83 11.69 17.47
N ARG A 699 -3.06 10.83 16.49
CA ARG A 699 -3.55 9.46 16.74
C ARG A 699 -2.49 8.62 17.44
N GLU A 700 -1.27 8.61 16.91
CA GLU A 700 -0.17 7.81 17.46
C GLU A 700 0.26 8.34 18.83
N ALA A 701 0.36 9.65 19.01
CA ALA A 701 0.67 10.25 20.31
C ALA A 701 -0.36 9.84 21.39
N LEU A 702 -1.63 9.70 21.02
CA LEU A 702 -2.68 9.25 21.92
C LEU A 702 -2.60 7.75 22.23
N GLU A 703 -2.38 6.90 21.21
CA GLU A 703 -2.20 5.45 21.34
C GLU A 703 -0.97 5.10 22.20
N GLU A 704 0.11 5.85 22.06
CA GLU A 704 1.38 5.64 22.76
C GLU A 704 1.44 6.33 24.14
N GLY A 705 0.42 7.14 24.50
CA GLY A 705 0.39 7.88 25.77
C GLY A 705 1.36 9.06 25.84
N HIS A 706 1.79 9.60 24.70
CA HIS A 706 2.61 10.80 24.56
C HIS A 706 1.74 12.08 24.57
N TYR A 707 1.10 12.37 25.70
CA TYR A 707 0.07 13.42 25.79
C TYR A 707 0.56 14.86 25.52
N GLN A 708 1.83 15.17 25.83
CA GLN A 708 2.41 16.47 25.46
C GLN A 708 2.59 16.58 23.93
N GLU A 709 3.09 15.51 23.30
CA GLU A 709 3.20 15.43 21.84
C GLU A 709 1.82 15.54 21.18
N PHE A 710 0.78 14.94 21.77
CA PHE A 710 -0.60 15.07 21.28
C PHE A 710 -1.02 16.54 21.19
N GLU A 711 -0.80 17.35 22.23
CA GLU A 711 -1.17 18.77 22.24
C GLU A 711 -0.40 19.56 21.18
N GLU A 712 0.91 19.32 21.07
CA GLU A 712 1.77 19.95 20.07
C GLU A 712 1.32 19.60 18.64
N GLN A 713 1.08 18.32 18.36
CA GLN A 713 0.62 17.84 17.05
C GLN A 713 -0.79 18.32 16.72
N LEU A 714 -1.68 18.46 17.71
CA LEU A 714 -3.02 19.01 17.51
C LEU A 714 -2.96 20.46 17.03
N GLN A 715 -2.09 21.29 17.62
CA GLN A 715 -1.92 22.68 17.17
C GLN A 715 -1.34 22.76 15.75
N LEU A 716 -0.38 21.89 15.42
CA LEU A 716 0.18 21.81 14.07
C LEU A 716 -0.87 21.38 13.04
N LEU A 717 -1.68 20.35 13.35
CA LEU A 717 -2.78 19.90 12.50
C LEU A 717 -3.78 21.03 12.23
N ILE A 718 -4.26 21.72 13.28
CA ILE A 718 -5.14 22.89 13.16
C ILE A 718 -4.51 23.96 12.26
N GLY A 719 -3.20 24.22 12.45
CA GLY A 719 -2.44 25.13 11.61
C GLY A 719 -2.45 24.74 10.13
N THR A 720 -2.26 23.46 9.81
CA THR A 720 -2.30 22.96 8.43
C THR A 720 -3.69 23.06 7.81
N ILE A 721 -4.76 22.79 8.56
CA ILE A 721 -6.15 22.94 8.10
C ILE A 721 -6.46 24.42 7.79
N ARG A 722 -5.98 25.35 8.63
CA ARG A 722 -6.10 26.80 8.36
C ARG A 722 -5.31 27.23 7.13
N LYS A 723 -4.14 26.64 6.87
CA LYS A 723 -3.37 26.90 5.64
C LYS A 723 -4.13 26.40 4.41
N LEU A 724 -4.68 25.19 4.44
CA LEU A 724 -5.51 24.65 3.36
C LEU A 724 -6.73 25.56 3.10
N LYS A 725 -7.49 25.91 4.14
CA LYS A 725 -8.58 26.89 4.04
C LYS A 725 -8.14 28.16 3.32
N THR A 726 -7.04 28.76 3.76
CA THR A 726 -6.49 29.99 3.16
C THR A 726 -6.11 29.80 1.70
N ALA A 727 -5.59 28.63 1.32
CA ALA A 727 -5.30 28.31 -0.06
C ALA A 727 -6.59 28.24 -0.91
N LEU A 728 -7.63 27.56 -0.41
CA LEU A 728 -8.93 27.45 -1.08
C LEU A 728 -9.63 28.81 -1.21
N ASP A 729 -9.52 29.68 -0.22
CA ASP A 729 -10.09 31.04 -0.26
C ASP A 729 -9.48 31.92 -1.37
N ARG A 730 -8.35 31.56 -1.97
CA ARG A 730 -7.70 32.34 -3.04
C ARG A 730 -8.01 31.87 -4.45
N ILE A 731 -8.71 30.74 -4.60
CA ILE A 731 -8.98 30.13 -5.90
C ILE A 731 -10.21 30.79 -6.54
N PHE A 732 -10.15 31.04 -7.85
CA PHE A 732 -11.19 31.72 -8.65
C PHE A 732 -11.43 33.20 -8.29
N ILE A 733 -10.49 33.83 -7.56
CA ILE A 733 -10.40 35.29 -7.38
C ILE A 733 -9.38 35.82 -8.38
#